data_AF-A0AAV5GW68-F1
#
_entry.id   AF-A0AAV5GW68-F1
#
_cell.length_a   1.000
_cell.length_b   1.000
_cell.length_c   1.000
_cell.angle_alpha   90.00
_cell.angle_beta   90.00
_cell.angle_gamma   90.00
#
_symmetry.space_group_name_H-M   'P 1'
#
loop_
_entity.id
_entity.type
_entity.pdbx_description
1 polymer ?
#
loop_
_entity_poly.entity_id
_entity_poly.type
_entity_poly.pdbx_seq_one_letter_code
_entity_poly.pdbx_strand_id
1 'polypeptide(L)'
;MVEQIVALSVDKIQTFLTEVIHSHVQEKQTEDATLKGIRNSSYQISNGFFKSIQDTFPESDKDVLLECSGVYIFRFTLSEEELEKRLNALFSDYYRESQGQKLIRWVHFSSEGLSNIAAINEAKKRLKQTKNWNEIVRKNQDLLFSFCQVPKEDNQSYFYRNQEIFPAFAEDINSLYGREDGEKEDDVNEGKKRFRIAVLKADLDKMGAMFKGIKDYQDYRNISQILNEMISLTGLHQAAAACAPKGKNGWLFPLYIAGDDIFFAVALEDLIDGINVCRQIMQTVNDKINSTGNPTKLAMSIGVEITFNREPIRYYMEMVEIQLKNAKSQTVPKALEPFFIMKLSVGNLTFFNIDYGMIKETREALKCSEGGKRGCRCENCSMKSEIKRQLQNVPIWNFFLNDVNVLNYIRSSKSGCSEQLGKPNFFYTLLEDITEEAIRNNPVKYINHVLYHLMPAHLEDAEQRVSKLEQLLNSNIIKQLYQRDSHGLKLVVNRNTMQRFETYLRLMIFFCDARFRISNQDEWETYEKKYQQDKKDISSYLFKQPAKHLYENCLIGKNKQLTDVFVKIDKIPKTHKEGYRRLMIEKSMFFRLRDVDSMPLEKAAEIIELRNPSTQEEMQKINLWNEKRIKEGKHPNRLYFDKKSFIKIAKKDNVWSPDFIDSLMLFYQYHEMVMISQKKDRE
;
A
#
# COMPACT_ATOMS: atom_id res chain seq x y z
N MET A 1 13.82 53.63 -16.53
CA MET A 1 13.85 52.43 -15.67
C MET A 1 13.17 51.32 -16.43
N VAL A 2 13.78 50.14 -16.52
CA VAL A 2 13.23 49.00 -17.25
C VAL A 2 12.62 48.06 -16.22
N GLU A 3 11.43 47.53 -16.48
CA GLU A 3 10.84 46.51 -15.62
C GLU A 3 11.66 45.22 -15.73
N GLN A 4 12.09 44.69 -14.60
CA GLN A 4 12.89 43.48 -14.53
C GLN A 4 12.13 42.37 -13.81
N ILE A 5 12.38 41.13 -14.23
CA ILE A 5 12.03 39.93 -13.50
C ILE A 5 13.16 39.62 -12.54
N VAL A 6 12.85 39.55 -11.24
CA VAL A 6 13.76 39.09 -10.20
C VAL A 6 13.32 37.71 -9.75
N ALA A 7 14.27 36.79 -9.65
CA ALA A 7 14.00 35.44 -9.17
C ALA A 7 15.05 35.03 -8.15
N LEU A 8 14.61 34.52 -7.00
CA LEU A 8 15.44 33.99 -5.94
C LEU A 8 15.06 32.53 -5.66
N SER A 9 16.04 31.73 -5.28
CA SER A 9 15.82 30.39 -4.75
C SER A 9 16.83 30.04 -3.67
N VAL A 10 16.39 29.45 -2.56
CA VAL A 10 17.31 28.80 -1.61
C VAL A 10 17.67 27.41 -2.14
N ASP A 11 18.92 26.98 -1.94
CA ASP A 11 19.29 25.59 -2.22
C ASP A 11 18.36 24.62 -1.46
N LYS A 12 18.06 23.48 -2.09
CA LYS A 12 17.02 22.55 -1.61
C LYS A 12 17.22 22.21 -0.14
N ILE A 13 16.16 22.32 0.63
CA ILE A 13 16.14 21.96 2.06
C ILE A 13 16.50 20.49 2.25
N GLN A 14 16.18 19.61 1.30
CA GLN A 14 16.67 18.23 1.31
C GLN A 14 18.20 18.18 1.37
N THR A 15 18.92 19.01 0.61
CA THR A 15 20.38 19.08 0.65
C THR A 15 20.86 19.58 2.00
N PHE A 16 20.26 20.65 2.53
CA PHE A 16 20.54 21.15 3.87
C PHE A 16 20.24 20.11 4.97
N LEU A 17 19.09 19.44 4.93
CA LEU A 17 18.72 18.38 5.88
C LEU A 17 19.70 17.22 5.78
N THR A 18 20.01 16.79 4.56
CA THR A 18 20.98 15.72 4.30
C THR A 18 22.35 16.13 4.83
N GLU A 19 22.82 17.35 4.57
CA GLU A 19 24.10 17.88 5.04
C GLU A 19 24.13 18.13 6.55
N VAL A 20 23.09 18.65 7.18
CA VAL A 20 22.99 18.80 8.65
C VAL A 20 22.95 17.43 9.32
N ILE A 21 22.13 16.51 8.80
CA ILE A 21 22.04 15.12 9.28
C ILE A 21 23.36 14.36 9.07
N HIS A 22 24.10 14.62 8.00
CA HIS A 22 25.39 13.95 7.70
C HIS A 22 26.63 14.66 8.27
N SER A 23 26.59 15.96 8.51
CA SER A 23 27.72 16.74 9.05
C SER A 23 27.86 16.56 10.56
N HIS A 24 26.77 16.27 11.27
CA HIS A 24 26.76 16.03 12.72
C HIS A 24 27.36 14.65 13.12
N VAL A 25 28.23 14.08 12.28
CA VAL A 25 28.90 12.78 12.49
C VAL A 25 30.08 12.86 13.47
N GLN A 26 30.53 14.04 13.94
CA GLN A 26 31.75 14.11 14.75
C GLN A 26 31.64 14.69 16.16
N GLU A 27 30.57 15.40 16.54
CA GLU A 27 30.50 15.96 17.90
C GLU A 27 29.20 15.57 18.61
N LYS A 28 29.38 14.92 19.76
CA LYS A 28 28.37 14.61 20.76
C LYS A 28 27.40 15.78 20.96
N GLN A 29 26.23 15.77 20.34
CA GLN A 29 25.12 16.64 20.75
C GLN A 29 23.79 15.88 20.68
N THR A 30 23.01 16.07 21.74
CA THR A 30 21.71 15.48 22.04
C THR A 30 20.72 15.62 20.89
N GLU A 31 20.04 14.52 20.53
CA GLU A 31 19.05 14.42 19.45
C GLU A 31 18.02 15.58 19.44
N ASP A 32 17.68 16.10 20.61
CA ASP A 32 16.76 17.23 20.80
C ASP A 32 17.24 18.54 20.15
N ALA A 33 18.54 18.80 20.13
CA ALA A 33 19.10 20.00 19.49
C ALA A 33 18.98 19.90 17.96
N THR A 34 19.25 18.73 17.40
CA THR A 34 19.13 18.44 15.96
C THR A 34 17.67 18.51 15.51
N LEU A 35 16.74 17.93 16.28
CA LEU A 35 15.30 17.97 16.00
C LEU A 35 14.76 19.41 16.01
N LYS A 36 15.17 20.22 17.00
CA LYS A 36 14.80 21.64 17.07
C LYS A 36 15.40 22.45 15.91
N GLY A 37 16.65 22.20 15.55
CA GLY A 37 17.32 22.83 14.40
C GLY A 37 16.64 22.52 13.06
N ILE A 38 16.15 21.30 12.89
CA ILE A 38 15.39 20.88 11.72
C ILE A 38 14.03 21.59 11.65
N ARG A 39 13.27 21.66 12.76
CA ARG A 39 11.98 22.36 12.82
C ARG A 39 12.12 23.84 12.48
N ASN A 40 13.13 24.50 13.04
CA ASN A 40 13.45 25.90 12.77
C ASN A 40 13.83 26.10 11.31
N SER A 41 14.59 25.18 10.73
CA SER A 41 14.96 25.26 9.32
C SER A 41 13.77 25.08 8.38
N SER A 42 12.80 24.23 8.72
CA SER A 42 11.54 24.11 8.00
C SER A 42 10.76 25.43 8.02
N TYR A 43 10.61 26.04 9.21
CA TYR A 43 9.92 27.34 9.38
C TYR A 43 10.65 28.49 8.66
N GLN A 44 11.98 28.57 8.79
CA GLN A 44 12.79 29.60 8.15
C GLN A 44 12.68 29.55 6.62
N ILE A 45 12.39 28.40 6.02
CA ILE A 45 12.32 28.29 4.57
C ILE A 45 10.88 28.38 4.07
N SER A 46 9.90 27.90 4.86
CA SER A 46 8.49 28.05 4.51
C SER A 46 7.99 29.48 4.68
N ASN A 47 8.38 30.17 5.77
CA ASN A 47 7.88 31.51 6.12
C ASN A 47 9.00 32.54 6.22
N GLY A 48 10.14 32.18 6.83
CA GLY A 48 11.24 33.13 7.05
C GLY A 48 11.85 33.67 5.76
N PHE A 49 12.06 32.83 4.76
CA PHE A 49 12.70 33.16 3.49
C PHE A 49 11.88 34.20 2.70
N PHE A 50 10.57 33.97 2.56
CA PHE A 50 9.70 34.90 1.86
C PHE A 50 9.60 36.23 2.60
N LYS A 51 9.53 36.18 3.94
CA LYS A 51 9.53 37.40 4.77
C LYS A 51 10.81 38.20 4.62
N SER A 52 11.99 37.57 4.64
CA SER A 52 13.27 38.26 4.42
C SER A 52 13.34 38.94 3.04
N ILE A 53 12.75 38.32 2.01
CA ILE A 53 12.65 38.92 0.68
C ILE A 53 11.71 40.13 0.71
N GLN A 54 10.53 40.00 1.30
CA GLN A 54 9.56 41.10 1.43
C GLN A 54 10.13 42.27 2.25
N ASP A 55 10.89 41.99 3.31
CA ASP A 55 11.55 43.02 4.12
C ASP A 55 12.63 43.77 3.30
N THR A 56 13.33 43.06 2.40
CA THR A 56 14.36 43.65 1.51
C THR A 56 13.76 44.37 0.29
N PHE A 57 12.62 43.88 -0.19
CA PHE A 57 11.89 44.37 -1.36
C PHE A 57 10.40 44.61 -1.01
N PRO A 58 10.06 45.59 -0.16
CA PRO A 58 8.68 45.78 0.31
C PRO A 58 7.67 46.13 -0.80
N GLU A 59 8.15 46.57 -1.96
CA GLU A 59 7.32 46.85 -3.14
C GLU A 59 7.03 45.57 -3.97
N SER A 60 7.65 44.42 -3.65
CA SER A 60 7.51 43.17 -4.43
C SER A 60 6.12 42.56 -4.35
N ASP A 61 5.39 42.79 -3.25
CA ASP A 61 4.06 42.22 -3.01
C ASP A 61 3.01 42.61 -4.07
N LYS A 62 3.24 43.70 -4.80
CA LYS A 62 2.31 44.18 -5.84
C LYS A 62 2.38 43.38 -7.14
N ASP A 63 3.53 42.77 -7.46
CA ASP A 63 3.77 42.09 -8.74
C ASP A 63 4.49 40.73 -8.59
N VAL A 64 4.10 39.96 -7.58
CA VAL A 64 4.58 38.57 -7.38
C VAL A 64 4.04 37.66 -8.49
N LEU A 65 4.96 36.96 -9.15
CA LEU A 65 4.69 35.97 -10.20
C LEU A 65 4.66 34.54 -9.68
N LEU A 66 5.51 34.21 -8.70
CA LEU A 66 5.56 32.89 -8.07
C LEU A 66 6.10 32.99 -6.65
N GLU A 67 5.42 32.33 -5.73
CA GLU A 67 5.87 32.08 -4.36
C GLU A 67 5.59 30.61 -4.03
N CYS A 68 6.61 29.76 -4.07
CA CYS A 68 6.46 28.34 -3.75
C CYS A 68 7.82 27.64 -3.58
N SER A 69 7.91 26.68 -2.66
CA SER A 69 9.04 25.73 -2.56
C SER A 69 10.42 26.39 -2.44
N GLY A 70 10.52 27.47 -1.66
CA GLY A 70 11.77 28.23 -1.51
C GLY A 70 12.21 28.95 -2.80
N VAL A 71 11.29 29.20 -3.74
CA VAL A 71 11.48 30.02 -4.93
C VAL A 71 10.52 31.21 -4.88
N TYR A 72 11.05 32.41 -5.13
CA TYR A 72 10.28 33.65 -5.17
C TYR A 72 10.61 34.42 -6.46
N ILE A 73 9.59 34.76 -7.24
CA ILE A 73 9.72 35.45 -8.53
C ILE A 73 8.74 36.61 -8.55
N PHE A 74 9.21 37.81 -8.89
CA PHE A 74 8.40 39.03 -8.92
C PHE A 74 8.91 39.99 -10.00
N ARG A 75 8.06 40.94 -10.39
CA ARG A 75 8.48 42.08 -11.23
C ARG A 75 8.93 43.22 -10.33
N PHE A 76 9.99 43.90 -10.73
CA PHE A 76 10.52 45.03 -9.98
C PHE A 76 11.11 46.08 -10.92
N THR A 77 11.02 47.35 -10.54
CA THR A 77 11.53 48.47 -11.34
C THR A 77 12.60 49.22 -10.55
N LEU A 78 13.86 48.91 -10.81
CA LEU A 78 15.04 49.58 -10.23
C LEU A 78 16.17 49.66 -11.26
N SER A 79 17.24 50.40 -10.95
CA SER A 79 18.50 50.27 -11.68
C SER A 79 19.16 48.92 -11.38
N GLU A 80 19.88 48.39 -12.36
CA GLU A 80 20.58 47.10 -12.26
C GLU A 80 21.58 47.09 -11.09
N GLU A 81 22.34 48.18 -10.90
CA GLU A 81 23.30 48.32 -9.81
C GLU A 81 22.67 48.24 -8.41
N GLU A 82 21.54 48.92 -8.20
CA GLU A 82 20.87 48.93 -6.90
C GLU A 82 20.20 47.57 -6.61
N LEU A 83 19.67 46.93 -7.65
CA LEU A 83 19.06 45.61 -7.55
C LEU A 83 20.10 44.54 -7.19
N GLU A 84 21.26 44.54 -7.86
CA GLU A 84 22.36 43.63 -7.51
C GLU A 84 22.91 43.89 -6.11
N LYS A 85 23.00 45.15 -5.69
CA LYS A 85 23.45 45.51 -4.34
C LYS A 85 22.54 44.90 -3.28
N ARG A 86 21.22 45.03 -3.43
CA ARG A 86 20.22 44.45 -2.51
C ARG A 86 20.25 42.93 -2.52
N LEU A 87 20.35 42.30 -3.69
CA LEU A 87 20.44 40.84 -3.81
C LEU A 87 21.71 40.26 -3.15
N ASN A 88 22.85 40.94 -3.30
CA ASN A 88 24.09 40.53 -2.62
C ASN A 88 24.04 40.77 -1.10
N ALA A 89 23.42 41.86 -0.65
CA ALA A 89 23.19 42.10 0.78
C ALA A 89 22.32 40.97 1.36
N LEU A 90 21.19 40.65 0.71
CA LEU A 90 20.32 39.55 1.10
C LEU A 90 21.05 38.20 1.12
N PHE A 91 21.90 37.92 0.13
CA PHE A 91 22.74 36.72 0.14
C PHE A 91 23.66 36.70 1.37
N SER A 92 24.34 37.81 1.66
CA SER A 92 25.29 37.92 2.76
C SER A 92 24.61 37.75 4.11
N ASP A 93 23.47 38.41 4.31
CA ASP A 93 22.68 38.34 5.53
C ASP A 93 22.17 36.92 5.75
N TYR A 94 21.57 36.30 4.72
CA TYR A 94 21.05 34.94 4.82
C TYR A 94 22.16 33.90 5.05
N TYR A 95 23.32 34.06 4.41
CA TYR A 95 24.48 33.20 4.62
C TYR A 95 25.01 33.32 6.06
N ARG A 96 25.10 34.54 6.60
CA ARG A 96 25.57 34.77 7.99
C ARG A 96 24.57 34.30 9.03
N GLU A 97 23.28 34.62 8.85
CA GLU A 97 22.19 34.20 9.75
C GLU A 97 22.06 32.68 9.82
N SER A 98 22.31 31.99 8.70
CA SER A 98 22.33 30.53 8.61
C SER A 98 23.68 29.89 8.96
N GLN A 99 24.65 30.66 9.48
CA GLN A 99 25.99 30.18 9.83
C GLN A 99 26.70 29.44 8.68
N GLY A 100 26.47 29.90 7.45
CA GLY A 100 27.05 29.37 6.23
C GLY A 100 26.40 28.09 5.71
N GLN A 101 25.34 27.61 6.35
CA GLN A 101 24.69 26.36 5.96
C GLN A 101 23.68 26.51 4.81
N LYS A 102 23.19 27.72 4.54
CA LYS A 102 22.20 27.98 3.48
C LYS A 102 22.73 28.98 2.47
N LEU A 103 22.45 28.72 1.20
CA LEU A 103 22.86 29.55 0.07
C LEU A 103 21.65 29.99 -0.75
N ILE A 104 21.62 31.27 -1.10
CA ILE A 104 20.63 31.85 -2.00
C ILE A 104 21.21 31.93 -3.40
N ARG A 105 20.45 31.49 -4.40
CA ARG A 105 20.67 31.81 -5.80
C ARG A 105 19.71 32.91 -6.20
N TRP A 106 20.18 33.86 -6.99
CA TRP A 106 19.34 34.91 -7.53
C TRP A 106 19.68 35.17 -8.99
N VAL A 107 18.73 35.72 -9.74
CA VAL A 107 18.92 36.21 -11.11
C VAL A 107 17.96 37.35 -11.37
N HIS A 108 18.37 38.30 -12.19
CA HIS A 108 17.48 39.33 -12.72
C HIS A 108 17.63 39.42 -14.26
N PHE A 109 16.56 39.86 -14.94
CA PHE A 109 16.58 40.09 -16.40
C PHE A 109 15.38 40.93 -16.85
N SER A 110 15.49 41.56 -18.03
CA SER A 110 14.39 42.35 -18.62
C SER A 110 13.11 41.51 -18.79
N SER A 111 11.97 42.10 -18.41
CA SER A 111 10.65 41.49 -18.59
C SER A 111 10.08 41.64 -20.00
N GLU A 112 10.76 42.39 -20.89
CA GLU A 112 10.26 42.76 -22.21
C GLU A 112 9.89 41.54 -23.07
N GLY A 113 8.65 41.55 -23.60
CA GLY A 113 8.13 40.51 -24.49
C GLY A 113 7.78 39.19 -23.81
N LEU A 114 7.89 39.07 -22.49
CA LEU A 114 7.60 37.84 -21.76
C LEU A 114 6.22 37.87 -21.09
N SER A 115 5.40 36.86 -21.40
CA SER A 115 4.21 36.54 -20.60
C SER A 115 4.62 36.09 -19.20
N ASN A 116 3.71 36.16 -18.22
CA ASN A 116 4.02 35.75 -16.83
C ASN A 116 4.57 34.32 -16.74
N ILE A 117 4.00 33.37 -17.49
CA ILE A 117 4.49 31.99 -17.52
C ILE A 117 5.85 31.87 -18.22
N ALA A 118 6.06 32.61 -19.31
CA ALA A 118 7.36 32.63 -19.98
C ALA A 118 8.45 33.19 -19.07
N ALA A 119 8.15 34.27 -18.34
CA ALA A 119 9.03 34.85 -17.33
C ALA A 119 9.35 33.84 -16.20
N ILE A 120 8.35 33.15 -15.64
CA ILE A 120 8.56 32.13 -14.60
C ILE A 120 9.44 30.99 -15.12
N ASN A 121 9.18 30.48 -16.33
CA ASN A 121 9.94 29.36 -16.89
C ASN A 121 11.39 29.75 -17.18
N GLU A 122 11.62 30.95 -17.72
CA GLU A 122 12.96 31.47 -17.99
C GLU A 122 13.72 31.74 -16.68
N ALA A 123 13.07 32.32 -15.68
CA ALA A 123 13.63 32.51 -14.34
C ALA A 123 14.08 31.17 -13.71
N LYS A 124 13.20 30.15 -13.70
CA LYS A 124 13.54 28.81 -13.19
C LYS A 124 14.68 28.15 -13.96
N LYS A 125 14.80 28.40 -15.26
CA LYS A 125 15.90 27.90 -16.10
C LYS A 125 17.21 28.60 -15.73
N ARG A 126 17.21 29.93 -15.61
CA ARG A 126 18.42 30.73 -15.27
C ARG A 126 18.93 30.45 -13.87
N LEU A 127 18.04 30.30 -12.88
CA LEU A 127 18.42 29.91 -11.51
C LEU A 127 19.21 28.60 -11.44
N LYS A 128 19.01 27.69 -12.41
CA LYS A 128 19.72 26.40 -12.50
C LYS A 128 21.03 26.45 -13.29
N GLN A 129 21.35 27.57 -13.94
CA GLN A 129 22.56 27.67 -14.76
C GLN A 129 23.80 27.83 -13.88
N THR A 130 24.81 26.99 -14.13
CA THR A 130 26.10 27.04 -13.43
C THR A 130 26.78 28.39 -13.58
N LYS A 131 26.64 29.05 -14.74
CA LYS A 131 27.22 30.39 -14.98
C LYS A 131 26.72 31.43 -13.97
N ASN A 132 25.42 31.44 -13.68
CA ASN A 132 24.82 32.35 -12.73
C ASN A 132 25.32 32.08 -11.31
N TRP A 133 25.38 30.80 -10.92
CA TRP A 133 25.92 30.42 -9.62
C TRP A 133 27.39 30.85 -9.44
N ASN A 134 28.23 30.62 -10.45
CA ASN A 134 29.63 31.04 -10.43
C ASN A 134 29.79 32.56 -10.26
N GLU A 135 28.87 33.35 -10.81
CA GLU A 135 28.88 34.80 -10.65
C GLU A 135 28.56 35.23 -9.21
N ILE A 136 27.54 34.61 -8.59
CA ILE A 136 27.20 34.86 -7.18
C ILE A 136 28.37 34.48 -6.27
N VAL A 137 28.98 33.31 -6.50
CA VAL A 137 30.16 32.85 -5.74
C VAL A 137 31.31 33.84 -5.90
N ARG A 138 31.57 34.33 -7.13
CA ARG A 138 32.61 35.33 -7.38
C ARG A 138 32.34 36.64 -6.65
N LYS A 139 31.09 37.12 -6.65
CA LYS A 139 30.68 38.36 -5.97
C LYS A 139 30.78 38.25 -4.44
N ASN A 140 30.63 37.04 -3.90
CA ASN A 140 30.65 36.77 -2.45
C ASN A 140 31.87 35.96 -2.00
N GLN A 141 32.94 35.91 -2.81
CA GLN A 141 34.10 35.04 -2.55
C GLN A 141 34.76 35.33 -1.20
N ASP A 142 34.85 36.61 -0.82
CA ASP A 142 35.52 37.01 0.41
C ASP A 142 34.72 36.55 1.63
N LEU A 143 33.38 36.49 1.53
CA LEU A 143 32.51 35.95 2.57
C LEU A 143 32.58 34.41 2.62
N LEU A 144 32.56 33.76 1.46
CA LEU A 144 32.48 32.29 1.35
C LEU A 144 33.80 31.57 1.69
N PHE A 145 34.93 32.22 1.42
CA PHE A 145 36.27 31.64 1.61
C PHE A 145 37.04 32.28 2.76
N SER A 146 36.38 33.06 3.62
CA SER A 146 36.96 33.56 4.87
C SER A 146 36.54 32.71 6.06
N PHE A 147 37.45 32.59 7.03
CA PHE A 147 37.14 31.97 8.31
C PHE A 147 36.33 32.95 9.16
N CYS A 148 35.01 32.78 9.17
CA CYS A 148 34.13 33.51 10.06
C CYS A 148 34.09 32.82 11.44
N GLN A 149 34.38 33.54 12.52
CA GLN A 149 34.06 33.04 13.86
C GLN A 149 32.54 32.99 14.01
N VAL A 150 31.99 31.79 14.20
CA VAL A 150 30.58 31.64 14.56
C VAL A 150 30.38 32.28 15.93
N PRO A 151 29.48 33.26 16.08
CA PRO A 151 29.17 33.84 17.38
C PRO A 151 28.86 32.72 18.36
N LYS A 152 29.50 32.73 19.55
CA LYS A 152 29.10 31.88 20.69
C LYS A 152 27.80 32.41 21.27
N GLU A 153 26.76 32.55 20.46
CA GLU A 153 25.42 32.69 20.99
C GLU A 153 24.94 31.29 21.35
N ASP A 154 24.41 31.13 22.57
CA ASP A 154 23.62 29.97 22.90
C ASP A 154 22.64 29.73 21.75
N ASN A 155 22.55 28.50 21.25
CA ASN A 155 21.57 28.06 20.24
C ASN A 155 20.11 28.42 20.62
N GLN A 156 19.88 29.06 21.77
CA GLN A 156 18.65 29.63 22.30
C GLN A 156 18.17 30.91 21.58
N SER A 157 19.00 31.70 20.89
CA SER A 157 18.55 33.02 20.35
C SER A 157 17.64 32.93 19.10
N TYR A 158 17.66 31.82 18.37
CA TYR A 158 16.80 31.61 17.19
C TYR A 158 15.32 31.33 17.52
N PHE A 159 14.97 31.18 18.81
CA PHE A 159 13.69 30.59 19.24
C PHE A 159 12.49 31.54 19.38
N TYR A 160 12.63 32.86 19.21
CA TYR A 160 11.62 33.80 19.74
C TYR A 160 10.94 34.77 18.76
N ARG A 161 10.99 34.55 17.44
CA ARG A 161 10.20 35.38 16.51
C ARG A 161 8.97 34.62 16.03
N ASN A 162 7.88 34.73 16.81
CA ASN A 162 6.50 34.31 16.55
C ASN A 162 6.19 32.80 16.72
N GLN A 163 5.88 32.38 17.94
CA GLN A 163 5.26 31.07 18.18
C GLN A 163 3.79 31.09 17.73
N GLU A 164 3.54 30.74 16.47
CA GLU A 164 2.26 30.08 16.18
C GLU A 164 2.23 28.78 17.00
N ILE A 165 1.30 28.70 17.95
CA ILE A 165 1.10 27.49 18.73
C ILE A 165 0.37 26.51 17.82
N PHE A 166 0.96 25.33 17.61
CA PHE A 166 0.35 24.23 16.87
C PHE A 166 -0.05 23.12 17.86
N PRO A 167 -1.24 23.15 18.47
CA PRO A 167 -1.64 22.19 19.51
C PRO A 167 -1.59 20.71 19.10
N ALA A 168 -1.70 20.41 17.81
CA ALA A 168 -1.62 19.04 17.30
C ALA A 168 -0.17 18.50 17.33
N PHE A 169 0.82 19.39 17.39
CA PHE A 169 2.22 19.02 17.30
C PHE A 169 2.83 18.71 18.66
N ALA A 170 3.51 17.58 18.74
CA ALA A 170 4.32 17.19 19.88
C ALA A 170 5.50 18.17 20.01
N GLU A 171 5.94 18.43 21.25
CA GLU A 171 7.09 19.31 21.49
C GLU A 171 8.38 18.69 20.93
N ASP A 172 8.57 17.40 21.19
CA ASP A 172 9.65 16.57 20.68
C ASP A 172 9.15 15.14 20.33
N ILE A 173 10.03 14.32 19.77
CA ILE A 173 9.69 12.95 19.36
C ILE A 173 9.39 12.03 20.55
N ASN A 174 9.94 12.32 21.73
CA ASN A 174 9.72 11.54 22.96
C ASN A 174 8.34 11.84 23.57
N SER A 175 7.83 13.05 23.34
CA SER A 175 6.50 13.50 23.75
C SER A 175 5.37 12.77 23.00
N LEU A 176 5.69 12.01 21.94
CA LEU A 176 4.74 11.09 21.30
C LEU A 176 4.37 9.89 22.19
N TYR A 177 5.10 9.66 23.29
CA TYR A 177 4.79 8.59 24.23
C TYR A 177 3.43 8.82 24.90
N GLY A 178 2.50 7.87 24.72
CA GLY A 178 1.28 7.81 25.52
C GLY A 178 1.59 7.19 26.88
N ARG A 179 1.25 7.87 27.98
CA ARG A 179 1.36 7.28 29.34
C ARG A 179 0.48 6.03 29.41
N GLU A 180 1.03 4.91 29.88
CA GLU A 180 0.22 3.77 30.34
C GLU A 180 -0.30 4.05 31.76
N ASP A 181 -1.55 3.65 32.04
CA ASP A 181 -2.16 3.81 33.36
C ASP A 181 -1.37 3.02 34.43
N GLY A 182 -0.70 3.73 35.34
CA GLY A 182 0.01 3.15 36.50
C GLY A 182 1.52 3.37 36.55
N GLU A 183 2.13 4.05 35.57
CA GLU A 183 3.57 4.35 35.58
C GLU A 183 3.92 5.52 36.53
N LYS A 184 4.98 5.34 37.33
CA LYS A 184 5.49 6.37 38.26
C LYS A 184 6.19 7.50 37.49
N GLU A 185 6.02 8.75 37.93
CA GLU A 185 6.60 9.96 37.32
C GLU A 185 8.13 9.92 37.17
N ASP A 186 8.82 9.17 38.03
CA ASP A 186 10.29 9.10 38.04
C ASP A 186 10.89 8.43 36.79
N ASP A 187 10.19 7.50 36.15
CA ASP A 187 10.65 6.84 34.91
C ASP A 187 10.48 7.72 33.65
N VAL A 188 9.61 8.73 33.72
CA VAL A 188 9.27 9.64 32.61
C VAL A 188 10.30 10.78 32.52
N ASN A 189 10.79 11.26 33.68
CA ASN A 189 11.75 12.36 33.76
C ASN A 189 13.20 11.97 33.40
N GLU A 190 13.54 10.67 33.37
CA GLU A 190 14.89 10.25 33.00
C GLU A 190 15.15 10.22 31.48
N GLY A 191 14.15 10.44 30.62
CA GLY A 191 14.37 10.42 29.18
C GLY A 191 15.11 9.16 28.73
N LYS A 192 14.72 7.97 29.25
CA LYS A 192 15.35 6.66 28.95
C LYS A 192 14.45 5.64 28.22
N LYS A 193 13.13 5.85 28.11
CA LYS A 193 12.25 4.86 27.48
C LYS A 193 12.40 4.83 25.96
N ARG A 194 12.55 3.60 25.44
CA ARG A 194 12.62 3.27 24.01
C ARG A 194 11.26 2.67 23.62
N PHE A 195 10.52 3.34 22.74
CA PHE A 195 9.21 2.92 22.29
C PHE A 195 9.11 3.02 20.76
N ARG A 196 8.12 2.33 20.19
CA ARG A 196 7.93 2.29 18.74
C ARG A 196 7.15 3.53 18.27
N ILE A 197 7.65 4.14 17.21
CA ILE A 197 7.00 5.21 16.47
C ILE A 197 6.77 4.76 15.03
N ALA A 198 5.81 5.39 14.36
CA ALA A 198 5.69 5.33 12.92
C ALA A 198 6.23 6.62 12.33
N VAL A 199 7.15 6.48 11.37
CA VAL A 199 7.74 7.57 10.60
C VAL A 199 7.12 7.57 9.21
N LEU A 200 6.58 8.70 8.80
CA LEU A 200 5.86 8.87 7.54
C LEU A 200 6.56 9.92 6.69
N LYS A 201 6.85 9.57 5.44
CA LYS A 201 7.30 10.52 4.42
C LYS A 201 6.38 10.45 3.21
N ALA A 202 5.90 11.60 2.77
CA ALA A 202 5.01 11.74 1.65
C ALA A 202 5.52 12.76 0.63
N ASP A 203 5.21 12.52 -0.64
CA ASP A 203 5.62 13.36 -1.75
C ASP A 203 4.54 13.38 -2.84
N LEU A 204 4.36 14.54 -3.48
CA LEU A 204 3.38 14.71 -4.56
C LEU A 204 3.83 14.09 -5.89
N ASP A 205 2.99 13.22 -6.42
CA ASP A 205 3.25 12.52 -7.68
C ASP A 205 3.23 13.50 -8.87
N LYS A 206 4.32 13.54 -9.64
CA LYS A 206 4.43 14.24 -10.94
C LYS A 206 4.17 15.76 -10.89
N MET A 207 4.33 16.41 -9.73
CA MET A 207 4.13 17.85 -9.57
C MET A 207 4.88 18.68 -10.64
N GLY A 208 6.17 18.39 -10.86
CA GLY A 208 6.98 19.13 -11.82
C GLY A 208 6.52 18.99 -13.27
N ALA A 209 5.94 17.84 -13.65
CA ALA A 209 5.38 17.64 -14.98
C ALA A 209 4.04 18.37 -15.13
N MET A 210 3.22 18.38 -14.07
CA MET A 210 1.96 19.13 -14.02
C MET A 210 2.21 20.62 -14.25
N PHE A 211 3.08 21.27 -13.46
CA PHE A 211 3.33 22.71 -13.60
C PHE A 211 3.91 23.10 -14.97
N LYS A 212 4.66 22.22 -15.64
CA LYS A 212 5.13 22.45 -17.02
C LYS A 212 3.99 22.44 -18.04
N GLY A 213 2.90 21.73 -17.76
CA GLY A 213 1.75 21.60 -18.64
C GLY A 213 0.74 22.75 -18.51
N ILE A 214 0.79 23.53 -17.44
CA ILE A 214 -0.13 24.65 -17.20
C ILE A 214 0.22 25.82 -18.13
N LYS A 215 -0.75 26.23 -18.95
CA LYS A 215 -0.61 27.34 -19.92
C LYS A 215 -1.29 28.62 -19.47
N ASP A 216 -2.20 28.55 -18.51
CA ASP A 216 -2.89 29.71 -17.96
C ASP A 216 -2.23 30.16 -16.65
N TYR A 217 -2.01 31.46 -16.51
CA TYR A 217 -1.29 32.00 -15.34
C TYR A 217 -2.16 31.98 -14.09
N GLN A 218 -3.47 32.18 -14.23
CA GLN A 218 -4.37 32.17 -13.09
C GLN A 218 -4.49 30.76 -12.51
N ASP A 219 -4.62 29.74 -13.36
CA ASP A 219 -4.57 28.33 -12.96
C ASP A 219 -3.25 27.99 -12.25
N TYR A 220 -2.13 28.45 -12.81
CA TYR A 220 -0.80 28.23 -12.23
C TYR A 220 -0.71 28.84 -10.83
N ARG A 221 -1.13 30.10 -10.69
CA ARG A 221 -1.08 30.85 -9.43
C ARG A 221 -1.99 30.22 -8.39
N ASN A 222 -3.23 29.89 -8.75
CA ASN A 222 -4.21 29.27 -7.85
C ASN A 222 -3.69 27.94 -7.29
N ILE A 223 -3.22 27.04 -8.16
CA ILE A 223 -2.68 25.74 -7.74
C ILE A 223 -1.45 25.93 -6.84
N SER A 224 -0.54 26.84 -7.21
CA SER A 224 0.65 27.14 -6.42
C SER A 224 0.30 27.66 -5.02
N GLN A 225 -0.70 28.54 -4.91
CA GLN A 225 -1.16 29.09 -3.62
C GLN A 225 -1.80 28.02 -2.74
N ILE A 226 -2.69 27.19 -3.31
CA ILE A 226 -3.32 26.07 -2.59
C ILE A 226 -2.25 25.12 -2.03
N LEU A 227 -1.22 24.81 -2.83
CA LEU A 227 -0.14 23.93 -2.39
C LEU A 227 0.73 24.57 -1.31
N ASN A 228 1.06 25.86 -1.42
CA ASN A 228 1.84 26.56 -0.41
C ASN A 228 1.10 26.65 0.94
N GLU A 229 -0.22 26.84 0.90
CA GLU A 229 -1.07 26.84 2.09
C GLU A 229 -1.12 25.44 2.73
N MET A 230 -1.39 24.40 1.94
CA MET A 230 -1.64 23.05 2.46
C MET A 230 -0.37 22.26 2.79
N ILE A 231 0.73 22.49 2.06
CA ILE A 231 2.04 21.86 2.31
C ILE A 231 2.92 22.83 3.11
N SER A 232 2.41 23.19 4.27
CA SER A 232 3.04 24.05 5.25
C SER A 232 2.82 23.50 6.66
N LEU A 233 3.55 24.02 7.65
CA LEU A 233 3.30 23.66 9.06
C LEU A 233 1.84 23.92 9.47
N THR A 234 1.26 25.03 9.00
CA THR A 234 -0.14 25.40 9.27
C THR A 234 -1.11 24.41 8.61
N GLY A 235 -0.90 24.07 7.34
CA GLY A 235 -1.72 23.08 6.63
C GLY A 235 -1.64 21.68 7.24
N LEU A 236 -0.43 21.24 7.62
CA LEU A 236 -0.21 19.99 8.31
C LEU A 236 -0.89 19.99 9.69
N HIS A 237 -0.80 21.09 10.43
CA HIS A 237 -1.47 21.24 11.73
C HIS A 237 -2.99 21.14 11.59
N GLN A 238 -3.59 21.82 10.62
CA GLN A 238 -5.03 21.77 10.37
C GLN A 238 -5.49 20.36 10.02
N ALA A 239 -4.74 19.66 9.15
CA ALA A 239 -5.04 18.28 8.80
C ALA A 239 -4.87 17.32 10.00
N ALA A 240 -3.83 17.52 10.82
CA ALA A 240 -3.61 16.79 12.06
C ALA A 240 -4.71 17.04 13.10
N ALA A 241 -5.22 18.27 13.20
CA ALA A 241 -6.34 18.58 14.08
C ALA A 241 -7.64 17.91 13.62
N ALA A 242 -7.90 17.89 12.31
CA ALA A 242 -9.08 17.23 11.73
C ALA A 242 -9.05 15.69 11.88
N CYS A 243 -7.85 15.11 11.92
CA CYS A 243 -7.63 13.67 12.08
C CYS A 243 -7.22 13.27 13.50
N ALA A 244 -7.31 14.19 14.47
CA ALA A 244 -6.77 13.95 15.80
C ALA A 244 -7.44 12.74 16.49
N PRO A 245 -6.65 11.85 17.11
CA PRO A 245 -7.18 10.84 18.01
C PRO A 245 -8.00 11.52 19.12
N LYS A 246 -9.13 10.92 19.53
CA LYS A 246 -10.06 11.53 20.48
C LYS A 246 -9.34 12.03 21.74
N GLY A 247 -9.42 13.35 21.98
CA GLY A 247 -8.89 13.99 23.18
C GLY A 247 -7.36 14.13 23.23
N LYS A 248 -6.64 13.85 22.13
CA LYS A 248 -5.17 13.88 22.10
C LYS A 248 -4.66 15.17 21.45
N ASN A 249 -3.92 15.97 22.20
CA ASN A 249 -3.08 17.05 21.69
C ASN A 249 -1.63 16.55 21.60
N GLY A 250 -0.80 17.22 20.80
CA GLY A 250 0.62 16.89 20.67
C GLY A 250 0.91 15.47 20.20
N TRP A 251 0.11 14.94 19.27
CA TRP A 251 0.15 13.54 18.85
C TRP A 251 0.97 13.29 17.57
N LEU A 252 1.39 14.36 16.89
CA LEU A 252 2.17 14.31 15.66
C LEU A 252 3.43 15.16 15.81
N PHE A 253 4.60 14.62 15.46
CA PHE A 253 5.84 15.37 15.48
C PHE A 253 6.30 15.70 14.05
N PRO A 254 6.23 16.97 13.60
CA PRO A 254 6.69 17.34 12.27
C PRO A 254 8.22 17.32 12.21
N LEU A 255 8.78 16.42 11.39
CA LEU A 255 10.20 16.39 11.12
C LEU A 255 10.55 17.42 10.04
N TYR A 256 9.82 17.47 8.94
CA TYR A 256 10.09 18.43 7.87
C TYR A 256 8.87 18.60 6.97
N ILE A 257 8.63 19.82 6.51
CA ILE A 257 7.64 20.09 5.47
C ILE A 257 8.11 21.24 4.58
N ALA A 258 8.26 20.97 3.29
CA ALA A 258 8.36 22.03 2.30
C ALA A 258 8.21 21.52 0.88
N GLY A 259 7.70 22.41 0.02
CA GLY A 259 7.55 22.15 -1.40
C GLY A 259 6.55 21.03 -1.65
N ASP A 260 7.04 19.88 -2.11
CA ASP A 260 6.27 18.66 -2.31
C ASP A 260 6.44 17.60 -1.22
N ASP A 261 7.41 17.78 -0.31
CA ASP A 261 7.76 16.80 0.72
C ASP A 261 7.06 17.08 2.07
N ILE A 262 6.52 16.02 2.67
CA ILE A 262 5.97 16.02 4.03
C ILE A 262 6.64 14.88 4.81
N PHE A 263 7.23 15.15 5.96
CA PHE A 263 7.96 14.19 6.78
C PHE A 263 7.62 14.39 8.26
N PHE A 264 7.10 13.37 8.92
CA PHE A 264 6.69 13.47 10.32
C PHE A 264 6.69 12.10 11.01
N ALA A 265 6.57 12.11 12.33
CA ALA A 265 6.42 10.92 13.15
C ALA A 265 5.14 10.99 13.99
N VAL A 266 4.58 9.83 14.30
CA VAL A 266 3.45 9.65 15.23
C VAL A 266 3.74 8.46 16.14
N ALA A 267 3.05 8.38 17.27
CA ALA A 267 3.05 7.16 18.07
C ALA A 267 2.55 5.97 17.22
N LEU A 268 3.03 4.76 17.51
CA LEU A 268 2.64 3.59 16.72
C LEU A 268 1.12 3.38 16.68
N GLU A 269 0.43 3.61 17.80
CA GLU A 269 -1.02 3.52 17.94
C GLU A 269 -1.79 4.49 17.02
N ASP A 270 -1.19 5.64 16.70
CA ASP A 270 -1.81 6.70 15.90
C ASP A 270 -1.41 6.62 14.41
N LEU A 271 -0.76 5.52 13.98
CA LEU A 271 -0.31 5.34 12.59
C LEU A 271 -1.42 5.53 11.56
N ILE A 272 -2.61 4.98 11.82
CA ILE A 272 -3.76 5.10 10.91
C ILE A 272 -4.17 6.56 10.77
N ASP A 273 -4.20 7.29 11.87
CA ASP A 273 -4.53 8.72 11.88
C ASP A 273 -3.45 9.53 11.16
N GLY A 274 -2.17 9.20 11.35
CA GLY A 274 -1.06 9.78 10.58
C GLY A 274 -1.21 9.57 9.06
N ILE A 275 -1.62 8.38 8.61
CA ILE A 275 -1.93 8.12 7.18
C ILE A 275 -3.13 8.98 6.73
N ASN A 276 -4.14 9.14 7.59
CA ASN A 276 -5.32 9.95 7.31
C ASN A 276 -5.00 11.45 7.19
N VAL A 277 -3.99 11.97 7.89
CA VAL A 277 -3.53 13.37 7.74
C VAL A 277 -3.15 13.64 6.29
N CYS A 278 -2.31 12.79 5.68
CA CYS A 278 -1.93 12.95 4.29
C CYS A 278 -3.11 12.79 3.32
N ARG A 279 -4.04 11.88 3.63
CA ARG A 279 -5.30 11.74 2.87
C ARG A 279 -6.12 13.03 2.93
N GLN A 280 -6.26 13.62 4.12
CA GLN A 280 -7.02 14.86 4.35
C GLN A 280 -6.40 16.04 3.60
N ILE A 281 -5.06 16.18 3.63
CA ILE A 281 -4.34 17.18 2.84
C ILE A 281 -4.68 17.00 1.35
N MET A 282 -4.57 15.77 0.83
CA MET A 282 -4.82 15.51 -0.59
C MET A 282 -6.26 15.74 -1.02
N GLN A 283 -7.23 15.36 -0.20
CA GLN A 283 -8.64 15.64 -0.47
C GLN A 283 -8.89 17.15 -0.50
N THR A 284 -8.43 17.87 0.53
CA THR A 284 -8.61 19.32 0.64
C THR A 284 -7.96 20.07 -0.53
N VAL A 285 -6.74 19.68 -0.93
CA VAL A 285 -6.04 20.26 -2.10
C VAL A 285 -6.86 20.05 -3.37
N ASN A 286 -7.31 18.82 -3.64
CA ASN A 286 -8.07 18.51 -4.84
C ASN A 286 -9.45 19.20 -4.85
N ASP A 287 -10.12 19.29 -3.71
CA ASP A 287 -11.40 19.97 -3.58
C ASP A 287 -11.27 21.48 -3.82
N LYS A 288 -10.22 22.11 -3.28
CA LYS A 288 -9.90 23.53 -3.53
C LYS A 288 -9.60 23.77 -5.01
N ILE A 289 -8.81 22.91 -5.67
CA ILE A 289 -8.49 23.04 -7.11
C ILE A 289 -9.74 22.86 -7.97
N ASN A 290 -10.57 21.86 -7.67
CA ASN A 290 -11.81 21.62 -8.42
C ASN A 290 -12.79 22.79 -8.26
N SER A 291 -12.83 23.42 -7.08
CA SER A 291 -13.67 24.59 -6.80
C SER A 291 -13.31 25.83 -7.63
N THR A 292 -12.08 25.91 -8.18
CA THR A 292 -11.71 26.96 -9.14
C THR A 292 -12.10 26.62 -10.58
N GLY A 293 -12.83 25.53 -10.81
CA GLY A 293 -13.18 25.02 -12.14
C GLY A 293 -12.03 24.31 -12.86
N ASN A 294 -10.91 24.05 -12.16
CA ASN A 294 -9.75 23.41 -12.75
C ASN A 294 -9.85 21.88 -12.60
N PRO A 295 -9.79 21.10 -13.70
CA PRO A 295 -9.93 19.65 -13.64
C PRO A 295 -8.67 18.91 -13.17
N THR A 296 -7.60 19.65 -12.81
CA THR A 296 -6.33 19.06 -12.37
C THR A 296 -6.53 18.28 -11.08
N LYS A 297 -6.13 17.02 -11.11
CA LYS A 297 -6.13 16.15 -9.93
C LYS A 297 -4.70 15.79 -9.54
N LEU A 298 -4.35 16.09 -8.30
CA LEU A 298 -3.09 15.73 -7.69
C LEU A 298 -3.21 14.43 -6.91
N ALA A 299 -2.07 13.76 -6.75
CA ALA A 299 -1.95 12.55 -5.94
C ALA A 299 -0.64 12.55 -5.17
N MET A 300 -0.56 11.67 -4.17
CA MET A 300 0.57 11.59 -3.25
C MET A 300 1.03 10.14 -3.08
N SER A 301 2.33 9.94 -2.97
CA SER A 301 2.94 8.68 -2.55
C SER A 301 3.44 8.80 -1.12
N ILE A 302 3.20 7.79 -0.29
CA ILE A 302 3.59 7.76 1.12
C ILE A 302 4.42 6.51 1.41
N GLY A 303 5.56 6.69 2.06
CA GLY A 303 6.31 5.63 2.73
C GLY A 303 6.06 5.67 4.23
N VAL A 304 5.90 4.49 4.84
CA VAL A 304 5.74 4.32 6.29
C VAL A 304 6.75 3.33 6.81
N GLU A 305 7.53 3.74 7.80
CA GLU A 305 8.50 2.90 8.51
C GLU A 305 8.18 2.85 10.00
N ILE A 306 8.37 1.69 10.62
CA ILE A 306 8.14 1.49 12.07
C ILE A 306 9.48 1.27 12.75
N THR A 307 9.83 2.18 13.64
CA THR A 307 11.16 2.22 14.26
C THR A 307 11.07 2.67 15.72
N PHE A 308 12.20 2.83 16.40
CA PHE A 308 12.24 3.35 17.76
C PHE A 308 12.50 4.86 17.75
N ASN A 309 11.96 5.57 18.75
CA ASN A 309 12.08 7.03 18.93
C ASN A 309 13.50 7.60 19.11
N ARG A 310 14.52 6.74 19.31
CA ARG A 310 15.92 7.12 19.56
C ARG A 310 16.89 6.63 18.48
N GLU A 311 16.37 6.27 17.30
CA GLU A 311 17.31 6.08 16.19
C GLU A 311 17.73 7.47 15.68
N PRO A 312 18.99 7.63 15.26
CA PRO A 312 19.41 8.85 14.59
C PRO A 312 18.48 9.21 13.43
N ILE A 313 18.16 10.51 13.28
CA ILE A 313 17.21 11.04 12.29
C ILE A 313 17.54 10.57 10.86
N ARG A 314 18.83 10.40 10.56
CA ARG A 314 19.30 9.82 9.29
C ARG A 314 18.66 8.48 8.98
N TYR A 315 18.57 7.60 9.97
CA TYR A 315 17.96 6.29 9.80
C TYR A 315 16.46 6.39 9.53
N TYR A 316 15.75 7.30 10.21
CA TYR A 316 14.35 7.58 9.89
C TYR A 316 14.18 7.95 8.42
N MET A 317 15.02 8.86 7.94
CA MET A 317 14.99 9.34 6.55
C MET A 317 15.33 8.23 5.55
N GLU A 318 16.42 7.48 5.78
CA GLU A 318 16.85 6.42 4.86
C GLU A 318 15.83 5.28 4.75
N MET A 319 15.31 4.82 5.89
CA MET A 319 14.37 3.70 5.92
C MET A 319 13.02 4.09 5.31
N VAL A 320 12.48 5.26 5.66
CA VAL A 320 11.19 5.71 5.11
C VAL A 320 11.30 6.03 3.60
N GLU A 321 12.47 6.49 3.14
CA GLU A 321 12.72 6.78 1.72
C GLU A 321 12.68 5.50 0.86
N ILE A 322 13.10 4.35 1.40
CA ILE A 322 12.95 3.06 0.72
C ILE A 322 11.47 2.76 0.48
N GLN A 323 10.63 2.97 1.49
CA GLN A 323 9.18 2.79 1.38
C GLN A 323 8.55 3.79 0.40
N LEU A 324 8.96 5.06 0.44
CA LEU A 324 8.46 6.08 -0.49
C LEU A 324 8.83 5.75 -1.94
N LYS A 325 10.06 5.30 -2.20
CA LYS A 325 10.50 4.83 -3.53
C LYS A 325 9.69 3.61 -3.98
N ASN A 326 9.42 2.67 -3.08
CA ASN A 326 8.55 1.53 -3.36
C ASN A 326 7.15 2.00 -3.78
N ALA A 327 6.54 2.93 -3.04
CA ALA A 327 5.25 3.52 -3.41
C ALA A 327 5.28 4.17 -4.80
N LYS A 328 6.28 5.03 -5.07
CA LYS A 328 6.43 5.73 -6.36
C LYS A 328 6.68 4.80 -7.54
N SER A 329 7.36 3.67 -7.32
CA SER A 329 7.63 2.67 -8.36
C SER A 329 6.37 2.02 -8.93
N GLN A 330 5.28 2.00 -8.15
CA GLN A 330 4.03 1.38 -8.56
C GLN A 330 3.23 2.30 -9.48
N THR A 331 2.83 1.76 -10.63
CA THR A 331 2.00 2.48 -11.60
C THR A 331 0.53 2.32 -11.25
N VAL A 332 -0.21 3.43 -11.24
CA VAL A 332 -1.67 3.41 -11.06
C VAL A 332 -2.29 2.81 -12.32
N PRO A 333 -3.14 1.76 -12.22
CA PRO A 333 -3.84 1.25 -13.38
C PRO A 333 -4.74 2.33 -13.99
N LYS A 334 -4.71 2.52 -15.31
CA LYS A 334 -5.48 3.55 -16.04
C LYS A 334 -6.97 3.58 -15.65
N ALA A 335 -7.59 2.41 -15.48
CA ALA A 335 -9.00 2.32 -15.11
C ALA A 335 -9.30 2.78 -13.67
N LEU A 336 -8.28 2.90 -12.83
CA LEU A 336 -8.39 3.39 -11.46
C LEU A 336 -7.90 4.84 -11.28
N GLU A 337 -7.20 5.41 -12.26
CA GLU A 337 -6.69 6.80 -12.23
C GLU A 337 -7.75 7.83 -11.83
N PRO A 338 -9.00 7.80 -12.34
CA PRO A 338 -10.02 8.79 -11.97
C PRO A 338 -10.37 8.77 -10.47
N PHE A 339 -10.26 7.60 -9.83
CA PHE A 339 -10.65 7.37 -8.44
C PHE A 339 -9.46 7.42 -7.48
N PHE A 340 -8.25 7.48 -8.01
CA PHE A 340 -7.01 7.41 -7.24
C PHE A 340 -6.80 8.68 -6.39
N ILE A 341 -6.34 8.48 -5.16
CA ILE A 341 -6.02 9.57 -4.22
C ILE A 341 -4.54 9.51 -3.83
N MET A 342 -4.07 8.36 -3.34
CA MET A 342 -2.70 8.20 -2.85
C MET A 342 -2.21 6.76 -2.88
N LYS A 343 -0.88 6.58 -2.93
CA LYS A 343 -0.20 5.29 -2.70
C LYS A 343 0.37 5.26 -1.30
N LEU A 344 0.32 4.10 -0.66
CA LEU A 344 0.87 3.86 0.67
C LEU A 344 1.76 2.62 0.63
N SER A 345 3.05 2.75 0.93
CA SER A 345 3.94 1.60 1.12
C SER A 345 4.25 1.40 2.60
N VAL A 346 3.95 0.20 3.09
CA VAL A 346 4.29 -0.26 4.44
C VAL A 346 4.73 -1.71 4.38
N GLY A 347 5.85 -2.04 5.02
CA GLY A 347 6.40 -3.41 4.99
C GLY A 347 6.73 -3.90 3.58
N ASN A 348 7.10 -3.01 2.65
CA ASN A 348 7.33 -3.28 1.23
C ASN A 348 6.09 -3.71 0.41
N LEU A 349 4.88 -3.60 0.97
CA LEU A 349 3.63 -3.74 0.21
C LEU A 349 3.03 -2.37 -0.07
N THR A 350 2.78 -2.08 -1.34
CA THR A 350 2.12 -0.84 -1.76
C THR A 350 0.62 -1.03 -1.93
N PHE A 351 -0.15 -0.26 -1.18
CA PHE A 351 -1.59 -0.15 -1.28
C PHE A 351 -1.99 1.11 -2.05
N PHE A 352 -3.07 0.99 -2.81
CA PHE A 352 -3.74 2.12 -3.44
C PHE A 352 -4.91 2.56 -2.56
N ASN A 353 -4.96 3.84 -2.24
CA ASN A 353 -6.12 4.49 -1.65
C ASN A 353 -6.94 5.14 -2.77
N ILE A 354 -8.20 4.74 -2.85
CA ILE A 354 -9.13 5.09 -3.93
C ILE A 354 -10.46 5.52 -3.33
N ASP A 355 -11.14 6.43 -4.02
CA ASP A 355 -12.52 6.77 -3.70
C ASP A 355 -13.47 5.64 -4.14
N TYR A 356 -13.78 4.76 -3.19
CA TYR A 356 -14.68 3.64 -3.45
C TYR A 356 -16.15 4.07 -3.60
N GLY A 357 -16.54 5.22 -3.04
CA GLY A 357 -17.88 5.79 -3.23
C GLY A 357 -18.10 6.18 -4.68
N MET A 358 -17.18 6.97 -5.23
CA MET A 358 -17.18 7.38 -6.63
C MET A 358 -17.14 6.18 -7.60
N ILE A 359 -16.43 5.10 -7.24
CA ILE A 359 -16.43 3.85 -8.03
C ILE A 359 -17.82 3.20 -8.04
N LYS A 360 -18.53 3.15 -6.90
CA LYS A 360 -19.88 2.58 -6.83
C LYS A 360 -20.83 3.38 -7.70
N GLU A 361 -20.83 4.70 -7.55
CA GLU A 361 -21.66 5.62 -8.34
C GLU A 361 -21.39 5.49 -9.84
N THR A 362 -20.11 5.47 -10.23
CA THR A 362 -19.72 5.29 -11.63
C THR A 362 -20.20 3.93 -12.17
N ARG A 363 -20.06 2.86 -11.38
CA ARG A 363 -20.55 1.54 -11.78
C ARG A 363 -22.09 1.48 -11.85
N GLU A 364 -22.81 2.26 -11.07
CA GLU A 364 -24.27 2.34 -11.17
C GLU A 364 -24.71 3.13 -12.39
N ALA A 365 -24.01 4.23 -12.70
CA ALA A 365 -24.28 5.08 -13.87
C ALA A 365 -24.00 4.39 -15.21
N LEU A 366 -22.97 3.54 -15.28
CA LEU A 366 -22.57 2.81 -16.50
C LEU A 366 -23.60 1.75 -16.92
N LYS A 367 -24.72 2.13 -17.53
CA LYS A 367 -25.77 1.19 -17.98
C LYS A 367 -25.34 0.45 -19.25
N CYS A 368 -25.68 -0.84 -19.34
CA CYS A 368 -25.41 -1.63 -20.53
C CYS A 368 -26.34 -1.17 -21.67
N SER A 369 -25.75 -0.74 -22.79
CA SER A 369 -26.49 -0.36 -24.00
C SER A 369 -27.26 -1.51 -24.65
N GLU A 370 -26.89 -2.75 -24.36
CA GLU A 370 -27.52 -3.97 -24.90
C GLU A 370 -28.48 -4.66 -23.93
N GLY A 371 -28.95 -3.95 -22.89
CA GLY A 371 -29.95 -4.49 -21.96
C GLY A 371 -29.41 -5.56 -20.98
N GLY A 372 -28.10 -5.57 -20.71
CA GLY A 372 -27.51 -6.44 -19.69
C GLY A 372 -27.28 -7.88 -20.11
N LYS A 373 -27.21 -8.16 -21.42
CA LYS A 373 -26.88 -9.49 -21.94
C LYS A 373 -25.57 -10.02 -21.34
N ARG A 374 -25.59 -11.28 -20.90
CA ARG A 374 -24.43 -11.94 -20.29
C ARG A 374 -23.30 -12.02 -21.32
N GLY A 375 -22.13 -11.47 -20.98
CA GLY A 375 -20.98 -11.44 -21.89
C GLY A 375 -20.97 -10.25 -22.87
N CYS A 376 -21.83 -9.26 -22.69
CA CYS A 376 -21.81 -8.01 -23.46
C CYS A 376 -20.43 -7.33 -23.36
N ARG A 377 -19.94 -6.83 -24.51
CA ARG A 377 -18.63 -6.16 -24.65
C ARG A 377 -18.74 -4.69 -25.00
N CYS A 378 -19.93 -4.10 -24.87
CA CYS A 378 -20.09 -2.67 -25.06
C CYS A 378 -19.16 -1.89 -24.12
N GLU A 379 -18.84 -0.65 -24.48
CA GLU A 379 -17.85 0.17 -23.78
C GLU A 379 -18.09 0.24 -22.27
N ASN A 380 -19.33 0.46 -21.84
CA ASN A 380 -19.71 0.51 -20.43
C ASN A 380 -19.48 -0.82 -19.68
N CYS A 381 -19.81 -1.96 -20.31
CA CYS A 381 -19.58 -3.28 -19.74
C CYS A 381 -18.08 -3.63 -19.68
N SER A 382 -17.32 -3.20 -20.69
CA SER A 382 -15.87 -3.35 -20.74
C SER A 382 -15.19 -2.52 -19.64
N MET A 383 -15.58 -1.26 -19.45
CA MET A 383 -15.08 -0.40 -18.38
C MET A 383 -15.41 -0.95 -16.99
N LYS A 384 -16.64 -1.41 -16.76
CA LYS A 384 -17.02 -2.10 -15.50
C LYS A 384 -16.16 -3.32 -15.21
N SER A 385 -15.93 -4.13 -16.24
CA SER A 385 -15.13 -5.36 -16.13
C SER A 385 -13.67 -5.03 -15.84
N GLU A 386 -13.15 -3.98 -16.48
CA GLU A 386 -11.80 -3.48 -16.28
C GLU A 386 -11.58 -2.93 -14.86
N ILE A 387 -12.50 -2.11 -14.34
CA ILE A 387 -12.45 -1.63 -12.95
C ILE A 387 -12.45 -2.82 -11.99
N LYS A 388 -13.37 -3.78 -12.16
CA LYS A 388 -13.41 -4.99 -11.31
C LYS A 388 -12.11 -5.81 -11.42
N ARG A 389 -11.49 -5.86 -12.60
CA ARG A 389 -10.21 -6.54 -12.83
C ARG A 389 -9.08 -5.87 -12.05
N GLN A 390 -8.93 -4.56 -12.19
CA GLN A 390 -7.85 -3.83 -11.53
C GLN A 390 -8.00 -3.84 -10.01
N LEU A 391 -9.23 -3.68 -9.48
CA LEU A 391 -9.50 -3.79 -8.03
C LEU A 391 -9.11 -5.14 -7.42
N GLN A 392 -9.11 -6.23 -8.20
CA GLN A 392 -8.62 -7.53 -7.74
C GLN A 392 -7.08 -7.61 -7.78
N ASN A 393 -6.48 -7.03 -8.81
CA ASN A 393 -5.06 -7.21 -9.10
C ASN A 393 -4.14 -6.35 -8.24
N VAL A 394 -4.61 -5.20 -7.75
CA VAL A 394 -3.81 -4.33 -6.87
C VAL A 394 -4.28 -4.39 -5.41
N PRO A 395 -3.38 -4.23 -4.42
CA PRO A 395 -3.77 -4.10 -3.01
C PRO A 395 -4.49 -2.76 -2.78
N ILE A 396 -5.67 -2.79 -2.17
CA ILE A 396 -6.45 -1.58 -1.85
C ILE A 396 -6.45 -1.37 -0.33
N TRP A 397 -6.10 -0.17 0.12
CA TRP A 397 -5.94 0.13 1.54
C TRP A 397 -7.25 -0.06 2.33
N ASN A 398 -8.36 0.47 1.81
CA ASN A 398 -9.67 0.31 2.46
C ASN A 398 -10.15 -1.15 2.50
N PHE A 399 -9.74 -1.98 1.54
CA PHE A 399 -10.07 -3.42 1.59
C PHE A 399 -9.28 -4.12 2.69
N PHE A 400 -7.98 -3.82 2.80
CA PHE A 400 -7.15 -4.32 3.89
C PHE A 400 -7.70 -3.93 5.27
N LEU A 401 -8.06 -2.66 5.49
CA LEU A 401 -8.66 -2.23 6.77
C LEU A 401 -9.98 -2.95 7.07
N ASN A 402 -10.81 -3.20 6.06
CA ASN A 402 -12.04 -3.98 6.22
C ASN A 402 -11.75 -5.44 6.59
N ASP A 403 -10.66 -6.01 6.08
CA ASP A 403 -10.26 -7.39 6.37
C ASP A 403 -9.71 -7.50 7.81
N VAL A 404 -8.96 -6.49 8.27
CA VAL A 404 -8.54 -6.36 9.68
C VAL A 404 -9.73 -6.16 10.60
N ASN A 405 -10.72 -5.33 10.23
CA ASN A 405 -11.96 -5.16 11.00
C ASN A 405 -12.70 -6.51 11.19
N VAL A 406 -12.84 -7.31 10.12
CA VAL A 406 -13.43 -8.67 10.23
C VAL A 406 -12.66 -9.52 11.24
N LEU A 407 -11.33 -9.50 11.22
CA LEU A 407 -10.51 -10.24 12.18
C LEU A 407 -10.68 -9.72 13.62
N ASN A 408 -10.73 -8.41 13.82
CA ASN A 408 -10.95 -7.79 15.12
C ASN A 408 -12.34 -8.14 15.68
N TYR A 409 -13.37 -8.15 14.85
CA TYR A 409 -14.70 -8.62 15.24
C TYR A 409 -14.68 -10.08 15.66
N ILE A 410 -14.07 -10.97 14.86
CA ILE A 410 -13.92 -12.41 15.19
C ILE A 410 -13.24 -12.60 16.56
N ARG A 411 -12.23 -11.78 16.87
CA ARG A 411 -11.50 -11.85 18.15
C ARG A 411 -12.23 -11.19 19.31
N SER A 412 -13.25 -10.37 19.04
CA SER A 412 -14.02 -9.70 20.09
C SER A 412 -14.95 -10.70 20.80
N SER A 413 -15.27 -10.40 22.07
CA SER A 413 -16.26 -11.15 22.84
C SER A 413 -17.65 -11.17 22.19
N LYS A 414 -17.98 -10.13 21.41
CA LYS A 414 -19.28 -10.01 20.71
C LYS A 414 -19.53 -11.09 19.66
N SER A 415 -18.48 -11.63 19.05
CA SER A 415 -18.65 -12.62 17.99
C SER A 415 -19.05 -14.00 18.53
N GLY A 416 -18.64 -14.33 19.77
CA GLY A 416 -18.69 -15.68 20.33
C GLY A 416 -17.72 -16.68 19.68
N CYS A 417 -16.85 -16.23 18.75
CA CYS A 417 -16.02 -17.11 17.91
C CYS A 417 -14.51 -17.03 18.23
N SER A 418 -14.09 -16.20 19.20
CA SER A 418 -12.68 -15.91 19.47
C SER A 418 -11.84 -17.12 19.88
N GLU A 419 -12.48 -18.14 20.48
CA GLU A 419 -11.82 -19.39 20.85
C GLU A 419 -11.60 -20.35 19.67
N GLN A 420 -12.35 -20.19 18.60
CA GLN A 420 -12.32 -21.09 17.45
C GLN A 420 -11.58 -20.47 16.26
N LEU A 421 -11.74 -19.16 16.05
CA LEU A 421 -11.29 -18.48 14.84
C LEU A 421 -10.35 -17.31 15.14
N GLY A 422 -9.53 -16.98 14.14
CA GLY A 422 -8.72 -15.76 14.15
C GLY A 422 -7.57 -15.74 15.17
N LYS A 423 -7.29 -16.84 15.88
CA LYS A 423 -6.18 -16.93 16.85
C LYS A 423 -4.84 -16.54 16.20
N PRO A 424 -3.96 -15.78 16.88
CA PRO A 424 -2.64 -15.42 16.32
C PRO A 424 -1.82 -16.63 15.85
N ASN A 425 -1.91 -17.75 16.57
CA ASN A 425 -1.20 -18.99 16.24
C ASN A 425 -1.48 -19.47 14.81
N PHE A 426 -2.71 -19.34 14.33
CA PHE A 426 -3.06 -19.70 12.95
C PHE A 426 -2.21 -18.95 11.92
N PHE A 427 -2.03 -17.64 12.10
CA PHE A 427 -1.25 -16.82 11.18
C PHE A 427 0.25 -17.11 11.30
N TYR A 428 0.75 -17.35 12.52
CA TYR A 428 2.17 -17.68 12.74
C TYR A 428 2.53 -19.03 12.15
N THR A 429 1.75 -20.09 12.41
CA THR A 429 2.00 -21.42 11.84
C THR A 429 1.91 -21.40 10.32
N LEU A 430 0.91 -20.72 9.75
CA LEU A 430 0.82 -20.56 8.30
C LEU A 430 2.05 -19.84 7.73
N LEU A 431 2.50 -18.75 8.36
CA LEU A 431 3.68 -18.00 7.92
C LEU A 431 4.96 -18.83 8.05
N GLU A 432 5.14 -19.54 9.16
CA GLU A 432 6.29 -20.42 9.40
C GLU A 432 6.41 -21.48 8.30
N ASP A 433 5.32 -22.21 8.04
CA ASP A 433 5.28 -23.24 7.00
C ASP A 433 5.60 -22.68 5.60
N ILE A 434 4.92 -21.61 5.17
CA ILE A 434 5.04 -21.14 3.79
C ILE A 434 6.33 -20.35 3.52
N THR A 435 7.02 -19.92 4.58
CA THR A 435 8.31 -19.21 4.46
C THR A 435 9.52 -20.13 4.57
N GLU A 436 9.32 -21.39 4.97
CA GLU A 436 10.36 -22.42 4.91
C GLU A 436 10.90 -22.55 3.47
N GLU A 437 12.23 -22.50 3.31
CA GLU A 437 12.88 -22.38 2.00
C GLU A 437 12.51 -23.54 1.04
N ALA A 438 12.39 -24.77 1.56
CA ALA A 438 12.02 -25.94 0.79
C ALA A 438 10.57 -25.89 0.25
N ILE A 439 9.67 -25.23 0.99
CA ILE A 439 8.26 -25.04 0.62
C ILE A 439 8.15 -23.83 -0.32
N ARG A 440 8.73 -22.70 0.08
CA ARG A 440 8.69 -21.43 -0.65
C ARG A 440 9.23 -21.52 -2.07
N ASN A 441 10.26 -22.35 -2.29
CA ASN A 441 10.86 -22.53 -3.62
C ASN A 441 10.07 -23.47 -4.55
N ASN A 442 9.04 -24.16 -4.06
CA ASN A 442 8.21 -25.05 -4.88
C ASN A 442 6.73 -24.59 -4.87
N PRO A 443 6.23 -24.01 -5.98
CA PRO A 443 4.87 -23.49 -6.05
C PRO A 443 3.76 -24.49 -5.70
N VAL A 444 3.97 -25.79 -5.97
CA VAL A 444 2.99 -26.83 -5.63
C VAL A 444 2.99 -27.11 -4.13
N LYS A 445 4.16 -27.22 -3.50
CA LYS A 445 4.25 -27.33 -2.03
C LYS A 445 3.64 -26.11 -1.37
N TYR A 446 4.05 -24.92 -1.79
CA TYR A 446 3.55 -23.66 -1.25
C TYR A 446 2.01 -23.61 -1.25
N ILE A 447 1.37 -23.90 -2.39
CA ILE A 447 -0.09 -23.85 -2.43
C ILE A 447 -0.76 -24.99 -1.66
N ASN A 448 -0.18 -26.19 -1.64
CA ASN A 448 -0.71 -27.27 -0.81
C ASN A 448 -0.74 -26.87 0.68
N HIS A 449 0.36 -26.30 1.19
CA HIS A 449 0.43 -25.81 2.57
C HIS A 449 -0.59 -24.70 2.83
N VAL A 450 -0.69 -23.70 1.95
CA VAL A 450 -1.72 -22.64 2.08
C VAL A 450 -3.13 -23.24 2.13
N LEU A 451 -3.45 -24.19 1.25
CA LEU A 451 -4.78 -24.78 1.21
C LEU A 451 -5.06 -25.70 2.40
N TYR A 452 -4.08 -26.39 2.96
CA TYR A 452 -4.26 -27.14 4.20
C TYR A 452 -4.71 -26.23 5.36
N HIS A 453 -4.07 -25.07 5.49
CA HIS A 453 -4.40 -24.10 6.53
C HIS A 453 -5.73 -23.37 6.27
N LEU A 454 -6.05 -23.05 5.01
CA LEU A 454 -7.27 -22.29 4.67
C LEU A 454 -8.50 -23.16 4.43
N MET A 455 -8.39 -24.48 4.59
CA MET A 455 -9.50 -25.43 4.47
C MET A 455 -10.49 -25.21 5.63
N PRO A 456 -11.75 -24.81 5.38
CA PRO A 456 -12.69 -24.51 6.46
C PRO A 456 -13.03 -25.75 7.29
N ALA A 457 -12.87 -25.64 8.61
CA ALA A 457 -13.17 -26.70 9.57
C ALA A 457 -14.67 -26.74 9.93
N HIS A 458 -15.35 -25.60 9.88
CA HIS A 458 -16.73 -25.42 10.36
C HIS A 458 -17.76 -25.36 9.22
N LEU A 459 -17.44 -25.92 8.04
CA LEU A 459 -18.32 -25.82 6.87
C LEU A 459 -19.67 -26.53 7.06
N GLU A 460 -19.68 -27.62 7.82
CA GLU A 460 -20.85 -28.48 8.06
C GLU A 460 -21.51 -28.25 9.43
N ASP A 461 -20.93 -27.39 10.26
CA ASP A 461 -21.43 -27.09 11.60
C ASP A 461 -22.87 -26.55 11.54
N ALA A 462 -23.67 -26.95 12.55
CA ALA A 462 -25.03 -26.43 12.73
C ALA A 462 -25.03 -24.93 13.00
N GLU A 463 -23.96 -24.42 13.64
CA GLU A 463 -23.79 -23.00 13.91
C GLU A 463 -23.35 -22.23 12.66
N GLN A 464 -24.32 -21.59 12.01
CA GLN A 464 -24.05 -20.85 10.77
C GLN A 464 -23.09 -19.66 10.96
N ARG A 465 -22.99 -19.10 12.17
CA ARG A 465 -22.17 -17.91 12.43
C ARG A 465 -20.67 -18.19 12.27
N VAL A 466 -20.15 -19.17 13.00
CA VAL A 466 -18.74 -19.60 12.95
C VAL A 466 -18.36 -19.96 11.52
N SER A 467 -19.19 -20.78 10.86
CA SER A 467 -19.00 -21.18 9.46
C SER A 467 -18.89 -20.00 8.49
N LYS A 468 -19.76 -19.00 8.62
CA LYS A 468 -19.78 -17.80 7.76
C LYS A 468 -18.56 -16.91 8.00
N LEU A 469 -18.16 -16.71 9.26
CA LEU A 469 -16.99 -15.89 9.62
C LEU A 469 -15.67 -16.54 9.19
N GLU A 470 -15.53 -17.86 9.35
CA GLU A 470 -14.37 -18.61 8.87
C GLU A 470 -14.22 -18.46 7.35
N GLN A 471 -15.32 -18.64 6.61
CA GLN A 471 -15.32 -18.49 5.16
C GLN A 471 -15.02 -17.05 4.72
N LEU A 472 -15.55 -16.03 5.43
CA LEU A 472 -15.18 -14.64 5.17
C LEU A 472 -13.67 -14.43 5.35
N LEU A 473 -13.13 -14.80 6.50
CA LEU A 473 -11.71 -14.63 6.84
C LEU A 473 -10.80 -15.34 5.83
N ASN A 474 -11.02 -16.64 5.62
CA ASN A 474 -10.17 -17.44 4.74
C ASN A 474 -10.26 -16.94 3.29
N SER A 475 -11.44 -16.47 2.85
CA SER A 475 -11.61 -15.93 1.50
C SER A 475 -10.84 -14.62 1.30
N ASN A 476 -10.84 -13.73 2.29
CA ASN A 476 -10.12 -12.46 2.24
C ASN A 476 -8.59 -12.68 2.23
N ILE A 477 -8.12 -13.68 2.98
CA ILE A 477 -6.71 -14.09 3.01
C ILE A 477 -6.29 -14.68 1.66
N ILE A 478 -6.96 -15.74 1.18
CA ILE A 478 -6.53 -16.44 -0.04
C ILE A 478 -6.60 -15.54 -1.27
N LYS A 479 -7.50 -14.55 -1.28
CA LYS A 479 -7.69 -13.59 -2.39
C LYS A 479 -6.40 -12.87 -2.80
N GLN A 480 -5.40 -12.76 -1.93
CA GLN A 480 -4.12 -12.14 -2.28
C GLN A 480 -3.27 -12.97 -3.26
N LEU A 481 -3.56 -14.27 -3.42
CA LEU A 481 -2.94 -15.15 -4.42
C LEU A 481 -3.67 -15.15 -5.76
N TYR A 482 -4.74 -14.35 -5.91
CA TYR A 482 -5.56 -14.34 -7.11
C TYR A 482 -5.27 -13.16 -8.02
N GLN A 483 -5.29 -13.44 -9.32
CA GLN A 483 -5.29 -12.44 -10.37
C GLN A 483 -6.52 -12.61 -11.25
N ARG A 484 -6.99 -11.50 -11.79
CA ARG A 484 -8.08 -11.45 -12.77
C ARG A 484 -7.53 -10.98 -14.10
N ASP A 485 -7.71 -11.79 -15.13
CA ASP A 485 -7.34 -11.50 -16.51
C ASP A 485 -8.59 -11.42 -17.40
N SER A 486 -8.41 -11.34 -18.72
CA SER A 486 -9.50 -11.36 -19.70
C SER A 486 -10.28 -12.69 -19.75
N HIS A 487 -9.68 -13.78 -19.28
CA HIS A 487 -10.25 -15.13 -19.28
C HIS A 487 -10.96 -15.47 -17.96
N GLY A 488 -10.73 -14.67 -16.91
CA GLY A 488 -11.46 -14.76 -15.66
C GLY A 488 -10.56 -14.62 -14.44
N LEU A 489 -11.05 -15.15 -13.33
CA LEU A 489 -10.31 -15.21 -12.07
C LEU A 489 -9.43 -16.46 -12.05
N LYS A 490 -8.16 -16.32 -11.66
CA LYS A 490 -7.19 -17.42 -11.57
C LYS A 490 -6.36 -17.31 -10.30
N LEU A 491 -6.10 -18.46 -9.67
CA LEU A 491 -5.13 -18.59 -8.60
C LEU A 491 -3.73 -18.65 -9.22
N VAL A 492 -2.83 -17.75 -8.79
CA VAL A 492 -1.50 -17.58 -9.36
C VAL A 492 -0.47 -17.68 -8.23
N VAL A 493 0.44 -18.65 -8.35
CA VAL A 493 1.48 -18.92 -7.34
C VAL A 493 2.83 -18.64 -7.99
N ASN A 494 3.31 -17.41 -7.83
CA ASN A 494 4.62 -16.96 -8.28
C ASN A 494 5.26 -16.07 -7.20
N ARG A 495 6.53 -15.72 -7.37
CA ARG A 495 7.28 -14.93 -6.37
C ARG A 495 6.56 -13.64 -5.94
N ASN A 496 5.91 -12.93 -6.87
CA ASN A 496 5.23 -11.68 -6.56
C ASN A 496 3.93 -11.91 -5.76
N THR A 497 3.10 -12.88 -6.14
CA THR A 497 1.86 -13.18 -5.40
C THR A 497 2.14 -13.82 -4.05
N MET A 498 3.19 -14.64 -3.97
CA MET A 498 3.69 -15.22 -2.70
C MET A 498 4.18 -14.12 -1.76
N GLN A 499 5.08 -13.24 -2.22
CA GLN A 499 5.56 -12.12 -1.41
C GLN A 499 4.42 -11.20 -0.95
N ARG A 500 3.45 -10.91 -1.84
CA ARG A 500 2.23 -10.17 -1.48
C ARG A 500 1.45 -10.88 -0.38
N PHE A 501 1.20 -12.18 -0.52
CA PHE A 501 0.45 -12.97 0.45
C PHE A 501 1.16 -13.02 1.82
N GLU A 502 2.46 -13.36 1.84
CA GLU A 502 3.27 -13.40 3.05
C GLU A 502 3.30 -12.03 3.76
N THR A 503 3.50 -10.95 3.02
CA THR A 503 3.53 -9.59 3.58
C THR A 503 2.16 -9.19 4.11
N TYR A 504 1.10 -9.50 3.37
CA TYR A 504 -0.27 -9.24 3.78
C TYR A 504 -0.62 -9.97 5.10
N LEU A 505 -0.20 -11.23 5.27
CA LEU A 505 -0.36 -11.96 6.54
C LEU A 505 0.38 -11.29 7.70
N ARG A 506 1.62 -10.83 7.50
CA ARG A 506 2.37 -10.09 8.52
C ARG A 506 1.67 -8.79 8.91
N LEU A 507 1.15 -8.05 7.93
CA LEU A 507 0.40 -6.82 8.18
C LEU A 507 -0.94 -7.12 8.87
N MET A 508 -1.63 -8.21 8.55
CA MET A 508 -2.83 -8.65 9.28
C MET A 508 -2.52 -8.89 10.76
N ILE A 509 -1.44 -9.61 11.09
CA ILE A 509 -0.99 -9.83 12.48
C ILE A 509 -0.66 -8.49 13.15
N PHE A 510 -0.01 -7.60 12.43
CA PHE A 510 0.39 -6.30 12.98
C PHE A 510 -0.80 -5.38 13.26
N PHE A 511 -1.68 -5.15 12.28
CA PHE A 511 -2.79 -4.20 12.39
C PHE A 511 -3.99 -4.72 13.20
N CYS A 512 -4.05 -6.02 13.51
CA CYS A 512 -5.05 -6.57 14.42
C CYS A 512 -4.73 -6.35 15.91
N ASP A 513 -3.62 -5.69 16.23
CA ASP A 513 -3.31 -5.22 17.57
C ASP A 513 -4.31 -4.12 17.99
N ALA A 514 -4.80 -4.22 19.23
CA ALA A 514 -5.83 -3.33 19.77
C ALA A 514 -5.42 -1.84 19.75
N ARG A 515 -4.11 -1.55 19.75
CA ARG A 515 -3.57 -0.18 19.74
C ARG A 515 -3.95 0.60 18.48
N PHE A 516 -4.14 -0.06 17.34
CA PHE A 516 -4.51 0.63 16.09
C PHE A 516 -5.97 1.09 16.03
N ARG A 517 -6.80 0.71 17.02
CA ARG A 517 -8.21 1.14 17.14
C ARG A 517 -9.05 0.93 15.87
N ILE A 518 -8.68 -0.04 15.03
CA ILE A 518 -9.48 -0.41 13.85
C ILE A 518 -10.76 -1.07 14.37
N SER A 519 -11.88 -0.34 14.21
CA SER A 519 -13.19 -0.53 14.82
C SER A 519 -13.62 -1.99 14.97
N ASN A 520 -14.39 -2.28 16.02
CA ASN A 520 -15.17 -3.49 16.25
C ASN A 520 -16.63 -3.14 16.64
N GLN A 521 -17.09 -1.93 16.25
CA GLN A 521 -18.42 -1.43 16.62
C GLN A 521 -19.54 -2.06 15.77
N ASP A 522 -19.18 -2.77 14.71
CA ASP A 522 -20.14 -3.48 13.87
C ASP A 522 -20.73 -4.69 14.61
N GLU A 523 -22.03 -4.88 14.46
CA GLU A 523 -22.75 -6.04 14.97
C GLU A 523 -22.79 -7.19 13.94
N TRP A 524 -23.20 -8.38 14.38
CA TRP A 524 -23.23 -9.60 13.56
C TRP A 524 -23.95 -9.39 12.22
N GLU A 525 -25.05 -8.63 12.21
CA GLU A 525 -25.89 -8.36 11.05
C GLU A 525 -25.11 -7.72 9.90
N THR A 526 -24.11 -6.88 10.20
CA THR A 526 -23.23 -6.27 9.20
C THR A 526 -22.42 -7.34 8.46
N TYR A 527 -21.84 -8.28 9.19
CA TYR A 527 -21.01 -9.36 8.64
C TYR A 527 -21.85 -10.43 7.94
N GLU A 528 -23.04 -10.72 8.45
CA GLU A 528 -23.99 -11.59 7.79
C GLU A 528 -24.41 -11.03 6.44
N LYS A 529 -24.76 -9.74 6.38
CA LYS A 529 -25.09 -9.06 5.13
C LYS A 529 -23.91 -9.08 4.15
N LYS A 530 -22.69 -8.83 4.63
CA LYS A 530 -21.46 -8.91 3.82
C LYS A 530 -21.25 -10.33 3.27
N TYR A 531 -21.40 -11.36 4.10
CA TYR A 531 -21.33 -12.75 3.65
C TYR A 531 -22.35 -13.04 2.55
N GLN A 532 -23.60 -12.61 2.70
CA GLN A 532 -24.63 -12.85 1.69
C GLN A 532 -24.32 -12.13 0.37
N GLN A 533 -23.79 -10.90 0.43
CA GLN A 533 -23.36 -10.15 -0.75
C GLN A 533 -22.20 -10.85 -1.48
N ASP A 534 -21.24 -11.37 -0.73
CA ASP A 534 -20.01 -11.94 -1.27
C ASP A 534 -20.07 -13.46 -1.47
N LYS A 535 -21.15 -14.15 -1.08
CA LYS A 535 -21.30 -15.62 -1.07
C LYS A 535 -20.80 -16.31 -2.35
N LYS A 536 -21.12 -15.74 -3.52
CA LYS A 536 -20.69 -16.28 -4.82
C LYS A 536 -19.19 -16.12 -5.04
N ASP A 537 -18.64 -14.98 -4.66
CA ASP A 537 -17.21 -14.69 -4.77
C ASP A 537 -16.44 -15.53 -3.73
N ILE A 538 -16.91 -15.67 -2.49
CA ILE A 538 -16.37 -16.58 -1.45
C ILE A 538 -16.30 -18.02 -1.98
N SER A 539 -17.42 -18.56 -2.49
CA SER A 539 -17.46 -19.91 -3.07
C SER A 539 -16.48 -20.08 -4.24
N SER A 540 -16.26 -19.01 -5.02
CA SER A 540 -15.26 -19.01 -6.09
C SER A 540 -13.83 -19.06 -5.54
N TYR A 541 -13.47 -18.16 -4.61
CA TYR A 541 -12.12 -18.02 -4.06
C TYR A 541 -11.70 -19.19 -3.17
N LEU A 542 -12.62 -19.71 -2.36
CA LEU A 542 -12.31 -20.78 -1.41
C LEU A 542 -12.50 -22.17 -1.98
N PHE A 543 -13.46 -22.42 -2.86
CA PHE A 543 -13.77 -23.81 -3.25
C PHE A 543 -13.49 -24.10 -4.71
N LYS A 544 -14.12 -23.34 -5.62
CA LYS A 544 -14.10 -23.67 -7.05
C LYS A 544 -12.73 -23.47 -7.69
N GLN A 545 -12.10 -22.33 -7.43
CA GLN A 545 -10.80 -22.02 -8.04
C GLN A 545 -9.65 -22.83 -7.43
N PRO A 546 -9.58 -23.09 -6.11
CA PRO A 546 -8.58 -24.01 -5.56
C PRO A 546 -8.69 -25.42 -6.13
N ALA A 547 -9.90 -25.99 -6.20
CA ALA A 547 -10.11 -27.30 -6.82
C ALA A 547 -9.66 -27.33 -8.29
N LYS A 548 -9.97 -26.27 -9.05
CA LYS A 548 -9.54 -26.13 -10.44
C LYS A 548 -8.01 -26.04 -10.56
N HIS A 549 -7.36 -25.21 -9.74
CA HIS A 549 -5.91 -25.04 -9.75
C HIS A 549 -5.16 -26.31 -9.35
N LEU A 550 -5.65 -27.04 -8.33
CA LEU A 550 -5.10 -28.33 -7.94
C LEU A 550 -5.14 -29.31 -9.11
N TYR A 551 -6.28 -29.40 -9.81
CA TYR A 551 -6.39 -30.27 -10.97
C TYR A 551 -5.50 -29.83 -12.15
N GLU A 552 -5.60 -28.58 -12.58
CA GLU A 552 -4.93 -28.09 -13.80
C GLU A 552 -3.42 -27.90 -13.60
N ASN A 553 -3.01 -27.28 -12.50
CA ASN A 553 -1.62 -26.86 -12.27
C ASN A 553 -0.83 -27.87 -11.43
N CYS A 554 -1.44 -28.46 -10.40
CA CYS A 554 -0.72 -29.32 -9.46
C CYS A 554 -0.75 -30.80 -9.86
N LEU A 555 -1.82 -31.28 -10.51
CA LEU A 555 -1.95 -32.67 -10.97
C LEU A 555 -1.61 -32.81 -12.46
N ILE A 556 -2.44 -32.26 -13.36
CA ILE A 556 -2.24 -32.36 -14.81
C ILE A 556 -0.91 -31.72 -15.22
N GLY A 557 -0.59 -30.54 -14.67
CA GLY A 557 0.66 -29.84 -14.92
C GLY A 557 1.91 -30.61 -14.47
N LYS A 558 1.78 -31.53 -13.49
CA LYS A 558 2.86 -32.43 -13.08
C LYS A 558 2.92 -33.68 -13.94
N ASN A 559 1.82 -34.43 -14.06
CA ASN A 559 1.73 -35.58 -14.96
C ASN A 559 0.28 -35.90 -15.30
N LYS A 560 -0.09 -35.64 -16.55
CA LYS A 560 -1.43 -35.91 -17.08
C LYS A 560 -1.78 -37.40 -17.08
N GLN A 561 -0.84 -38.26 -17.46
CA GLN A 561 -1.12 -39.71 -17.58
C GLN A 561 -1.43 -40.33 -16.22
N LEU A 562 -0.67 -39.93 -15.18
CA LEU A 562 -0.92 -40.37 -13.82
C LEU A 562 -2.22 -39.78 -13.27
N THR A 563 -2.48 -38.48 -13.50
CA THR A 563 -3.72 -37.83 -13.07
C THR A 563 -4.96 -38.50 -13.67
N ASP A 564 -4.90 -38.87 -14.95
CA ASP A 564 -5.97 -39.55 -15.67
C ASP A 564 -6.33 -40.93 -15.08
N VAL A 565 -5.46 -41.55 -14.27
CA VAL A 565 -5.78 -42.76 -13.50
C VAL A 565 -6.76 -42.45 -12.37
N PHE A 566 -6.65 -41.27 -11.76
CA PHE A 566 -7.40 -40.90 -10.56
C PHE A 566 -8.61 -40.01 -10.84
N VAL A 567 -8.47 -39.08 -11.79
CA VAL A 567 -9.44 -38.03 -12.07
C VAL A 567 -9.45 -37.70 -13.56
N LYS A 568 -10.64 -37.61 -14.15
CA LYS A 568 -10.84 -37.12 -15.53
C LYS A 568 -11.95 -36.07 -15.59
N ILE A 569 -11.76 -35.03 -16.40
CA ILE A 569 -12.84 -34.11 -16.77
C ILE A 569 -13.67 -34.71 -17.91
N ASP A 570 -14.99 -34.67 -17.76
CA ASP A 570 -15.95 -34.88 -18.85
C ASP A 570 -16.85 -33.69 -19.05
N LYS A 571 -17.28 -33.52 -20.30
CA LYS A 571 -18.31 -32.57 -20.70
C LYS A 571 -19.62 -33.30 -20.89
N ILE A 572 -20.71 -32.81 -20.28
CA ILE A 572 -22.04 -33.30 -20.64
C ILE A 572 -22.37 -32.81 -22.05
N PRO A 573 -22.69 -33.70 -23.01
CA PRO A 573 -22.98 -33.30 -24.39
C PRO A 573 -24.14 -32.30 -24.51
N LYS A 574 -25.17 -32.40 -23.65
CA LYS A 574 -26.38 -31.56 -23.70
C LYS A 574 -26.24 -30.18 -23.03
N THR A 575 -25.42 -30.05 -21.99
CA THR A 575 -25.37 -28.82 -21.17
C THR A 575 -24.02 -28.12 -21.23
N HIS A 576 -23.03 -28.72 -21.89
CA HIS A 576 -21.62 -28.29 -21.92
C HIS A 576 -21.00 -28.02 -20.54
N LYS A 577 -21.65 -28.45 -19.45
CA LYS A 577 -21.09 -28.37 -18.12
C LYS A 577 -19.94 -29.37 -18.03
N GLU A 578 -18.87 -28.95 -17.35
CA GLU A 578 -17.71 -29.78 -17.03
C GLU A 578 -17.88 -30.38 -15.63
N GLY A 579 -17.54 -31.66 -15.47
CA GLY A 579 -17.54 -32.35 -14.19
C GLY A 579 -16.41 -33.37 -14.12
N TYR A 580 -16.10 -33.83 -12.90
CA TYR A 580 -15.00 -34.75 -12.66
C TYR A 580 -15.52 -36.17 -12.43
N ARG A 581 -15.00 -37.14 -13.19
CA ARG A 581 -15.00 -38.56 -12.80
C ARG A 581 -13.79 -38.80 -11.93
N ARG A 582 -13.97 -39.54 -10.84
CA ARG A 582 -12.88 -39.85 -9.90
C ARG A 582 -12.97 -41.28 -9.39
N LEU A 583 -11.84 -41.80 -8.92
CA LEU A 583 -11.81 -43.02 -8.13
C LEU A 583 -12.47 -42.79 -6.77
N MET A 584 -12.91 -43.87 -6.13
CA MET A 584 -13.40 -43.83 -4.75
C MET A 584 -12.20 -43.95 -3.81
N ILE A 585 -11.69 -42.80 -3.36
CA ILE A 585 -10.56 -42.74 -2.44
C ILE A 585 -10.98 -41.99 -1.17
N GLU A 586 -10.89 -42.66 -0.03
CA GLU A 586 -11.14 -42.09 1.29
C GLU A 586 -9.93 -41.31 1.80
N LYS A 587 -10.17 -40.29 2.65
CA LYS A 587 -9.11 -39.46 3.25
C LYS A 587 -8.04 -40.28 3.98
N SER A 588 -8.46 -41.31 4.72
CA SER A 588 -7.58 -42.24 5.44
C SER A 588 -6.58 -42.97 4.52
N MET A 589 -6.98 -43.27 3.28
CA MET A 589 -6.11 -43.94 2.33
C MET A 589 -5.00 -43.00 1.83
N PHE A 590 -5.29 -41.72 1.63
CA PHE A 590 -4.26 -40.75 1.23
C PHE A 590 -3.11 -40.64 2.22
N PHE A 591 -3.39 -40.64 3.53
CA PHE A 591 -2.33 -40.63 4.56
C PHE A 591 -1.42 -41.85 4.48
N ARG A 592 -1.98 -43.03 4.18
CA ARG A 592 -1.19 -44.25 3.98
C ARG A 592 -0.38 -44.18 2.68
N LEU A 593 -0.99 -43.68 1.61
CA LEU A 593 -0.37 -43.57 0.29
C LEU A 593 0.78 -42.56 0.27
N ARG A 594 0.71 -41.53 1.12
CA ARG A 594 1.71 -40.45 1.23
C ARG A 594 3.10 -40.93 1.65
N ASP A 595 3.20 -42.03 2.40
CA ASP A 595 4.47 -42.61 2.86
C ASP A 595 5.17 -43.39 1.74
N VAL A 596 5.61 -42.66 0.70
CA VAL A 596 6.18 -43.24 -0.52
C VAL A 596 7.54 -43.90 -0.30
N ASP A 597 8.28 -43.50 0.74
CA ASP A 597 9.61 -44.05 1.02
C ASP A 597 9.51 -45.45 1.63
N SER A 598 8.49 -45.71 2.45
CA SER A 598 8.28 -47.01 3.09
C SER A 598 7.31 -47.93 2.32
N MET A 599 6.54 -47.38 1.37
CA MET A 599 5.49 -48.11 0.65
C MET A 599 5.84 -48.38 -0.83
N PRO A 600 6.09 -49.65 -1.20
CA PRO A 600 6.23 -50.03 -2.61
C PRO A 600 4.98 -49.70 -3.43
N LEU A 601 5.17 -49.34 -4.70
CA LEU A 601 4.07 -48.98 -5.62
C LEU A 601 3.03 -50.09 -5.79
N GLU A 602 3.45 -51.35 -5.73
CA GLU A 602 2.57 -52.51 -5.79
C GLU A 602 1.58 -52.52 -4.61
N LYS A 603 2.08 -52.25 -3.40
CA LYS A 603 1.28 -52.17 -2.17
C LYS A 603 0.34 -50.97 -2.20
N ALA A 604 0.80 -49.83 -2.72
CA ALA A 604 -0.05 -48.65 -2.94
C ALA A 604 -1.21 -48.98 -3.90
N ALA A 605 -0.93 -49.70 -4.98
CA ALA A 605 -1.93 -50.12 -5.95
C ALA A 605 -2.96 -51.09 -5.35
N GLU A 606 -2.52 -52.04 -4.52
CA GLU A 606 -3.40 -52.96 -3.78
C GLU A 606 -4.36 -52.21 -2.84
N ILE A 607 -3.87 -51.18 -2.12
CA ILE A 607 -4.72 -50.35 -1.24
C ILE A 607 -5.82 -49.65 -2.05
N ILE A 608 -5.48 -49.10 -3.22
CA ILE A 608 -6.47 -48.44 -4.09
C ILE A 608 -7.49 -49.45 -4.63
N GLU A 609 -7.03 -50.64 -5.00
CA GLU A 609 -7.85 -51.72 -5.57
C GLU A 609 -8.90 -52.25 -4.58
N LEU A 610 -8.64 -52.24 -3.26
CA LEU A 610 -9.60 -52.67 -2.23
C LEU A 610 -10.97 -51.95 -2.33
N ARG A 611 -10.97 -50.67 -2.70
CA ARG A 611 -12.17 -49.86 -2.91
C ARG A 611 -12.51 -49.63 -4.38
N ASN A 612 -11.61 -49.99 -5.29
CA ASN A 612 -11.75 -49.79 -6.73
C ASN A 612 -11.27 -51.05 -7.49
N PRO A 613 -12.04 -52.16 -7.47
CA PRO A 613 -11.62 -53.40 -8.10
C PRO A 613 -11.25 -53.22 -9.57
N SER A 614 -10.07 -53.70 -9.98
CA SER A 614 -9.59 -53.62 -11.36
C SER A 614 -10.13 -54.75 -12.26
N THR A 615 -11.30 -55.32 -11.97
CA THR A 615 -11.90 -56.41 -12.75
C THR A 615 -12.70 -55.89 -13.95
N GLN A 616 -12.86 -56.72 -15.00
CA GLN A 616 -13.69 -56.38 -16.17
C GLN A 616 -15.16 -56.18 -15.79
N GLU A 617 -15.68 -56.94 -14.83
CA GLU A 617 -17.04 -56.79 -14.32
C GLU A 617 -17.26 -55.42 -13.68
N GLU A 618 -16.31 -54.93 -12.87
CA GLU A 618 -16.42 -53.62 -12.23
C GLU A 618 -16.33 -52.49 -13.26
N MET A 619 -15.47 -52.64 -14.28
CA MET A 619 -15.42 -51.71 -15.41
C MET A 619 -16.78 -51.60 -16.12
N GLN A 620 -17.45 -52.74 -16.38
CA GLN A 620 -18.77 -52.75 -16.98
C GLN A 620 -19.82 -52.10 -16.07
N LYS A 621 -19.83 -52.43 -14.76
CA LYS A 621 -20.72 -51.81 -13.76
C LYS A 621 -20.57 -50.29 -13.70
N ILE A 622 -19.35 -49.79 -13.70
CA ILE A 622 -19.05 -48.34 -13.69
C ILE A 622 -19.55 -47.66 -14.97
N ASN A 623 -19.36 -48.30 -16.13
CA ASN A 623 -19.84 -47.78 -17.41
C ASN A 623 -21.38 -47.68 -17.43
N LEU A 624 -22.08 -48.75 -17.06
CA LEU A 624 -23.55 -48.79 -16.92
C LEU A 624 -24.07 -47.71 -15.96
N TRP A 625 -23.40 -47.51 -14.82
CA TRP A 625 -23.74 -46.46 -13.85
C TRP A 625 -23.60 -45.05 -14.42
N ASN A 626 -22.47 -44.77 -15.08
CA ASN A 626 -22.22 -43.47 -15.68
C ASN A 626 -23.19 -43.18 -16.83
N GLU A 627 -23.52 -44.17 -17.66
CA GLU A 627 -24.54 -44.05 -18.70
C GLU A 627 -25.92 -43.72 -18.11
N LYS A 628 -26.32 -44.40 -17.03
CA LYS A 628 -27.57 -44.10 -16.32
C LYS A 628 -27.61 -42.65 -15.85
N ARG A 629 -26.52 -42.16 -15.24
CA ARG A 629 -26.44 -40.75 -14.79
C ARG A 629 -26.56 -39.77 -15.95
N ILE A 630 -25.90 -40.03 -17.08
CA ILE A 630 -26.00 -39.20 -18.28
C ILE A 630 -27.44 -39.19 -18.81
N LYS A 631 -28.13 -40.34 -18.83
CA LYS A 631 -29.57 -40.43 -19.19
C LYS A 631 -30.46 -39.62 -18.25
N GLU A 632 -30.14 -39.60 -16.95
CA GLU A 632 -30.80 -38.77 -15.93
C GLU A 632 -30.38 -37.28 -15.97
N GLY A 633 -29.53 -36.87 -16.92
CA GLY A 633 -29.03 -35.49 -17.02
C GLY A 633 -28.02 -35.10 -15.93
N LYS A 634 -27.49 -36.06 -15.18
CA LYS A 634 -26.45 -35.89 -14.15
C LYS A 634 -25.06 -36.16 -14.73
N HIS A 635 -24.03 -35.54 -14.15
CA HIS A 635 -22.64 -35.80 -14.54
C HIS A 635 -22.21 -37.23 -14.18
N PRO A 636 -21.49 -37.95 -15.06
CA PRO A 636 -20.80 -39.17 -14.67
C PRO A 636 -19.78 -38.84 -13.57
N ASN A 637 -19.60 -39.75 -12.61
CA ASN A 637 -18.81 -39.44 -11.41
C ASN A 637 -17.85 -40.56 -10.96
N ARG A 638 -17.95 -41.76 -11.52
CA ARG A 638 -17.07 -42.90 -11.18
C ARG A 638 -16.05 -43.14 -12.29
N LEU A 639 -14.81 -43.44 -11.90
CA LEU A 639 -13.73 -43.83 -12.80
C LEU A 639 -13.32 -45.29 -12.52
N TYR A 640 -12.91 -46.02 -13.55
CA TYR A 640 -12.35 -47.38 -13.41
C TYR A 640 -10.86 -47.29 -13.10
N PHE A 641 -10.39 -48.09 -12.14
CA PHE A 641 -8.98 -48.14 -11.78
C PHE A 641 -8.23 -49.17 -12.62
N ASP A 642 -7.31 -48.70 -13.46
CA ASP A 642 -6.36 -49.54 -14.20
C ASP A 642 -5.05 -49.68 -13.42
N LYS A 643 -4.96 -50.75 -12.60
CA LYS A 643 -3.80 -51.09 -11.77
C LYS A 643 -2.50 -51.20 -12.57
N LYS A 644 -2.55 -51.81 -13.77
CA LYS A 644 -1.34 -52.03 -14.59
C LYS A 644 -0.81 -50.71 -15.13
N SER A 645 -1.71 -49.85 -15.62
CA SER A 645 -1.35 -48.52 -16.09
C SER A 645 -0.80 -47.65 -14.95
N PHE A 646 -1.42 -47.68 -13.76
CA PHE A 646 -0.92 -46.98 -12.59
C PHE A 646 0.54 -47.33 -12.26
N ILE A 647 0.83 -48.63 -12.05
CA ILE A 647 2.18 -49.09 -11.68
C ILE A 647 3.20 -48.70 -12.76
N LYS A 648 2.84 -48.86 -14.04
CA LYS A 648 3.71 -48.51 -15.17
C LYS A 648 4.04 -47.02 -15.21
N ILE A 649 3.04 -46.16 -15.07
CA ILE A 649 3.21 -44.70 -15.17
C ILE A 649 3.94 -44.17 -13.93
N ALA A 650 3.57 -44.62 -12.74
CA ALA A 650 4.18 -44.21 -11.48
C ALA A 650 5.69 -44.54 -11.44
N LYS A 651 6.09 -45.72 -11.94
CA LYS A 651 7.51 -46.13 -12.03
C LYS A 651 8.32 -45.32 -13.03
N LYS A 652 7.74 -45.03 -14.20
CA LYS A 652 8.49 -44.46 -15.34
C LYS A 652 8.96 -43.03 -15.07
N ASP A 653 8.13 -42.23 -14.41
CA ASP A 653 8.34 -40.79 -14.32
C ASP A 653 8.69 -40.32 -12.88
N ASN A 654 8.79 -41.23 -11.90
CA ASN A 654 8.97 -40.95 -10.47
C ASN A 654 8.04 -39.83 -9.92
N VAL A 655 6.82 -39.74 -10.47
CA VAL A 655 5.87 -38.64 -10.15
C VAL A 655 5.03 -38.96 -8.92
N TRP A 656 4.97 -40.23 -8.52
CA TRP A 656 4.34 -40.66 -7.28
C TRP A 656 5.18 -40.18 -6.09
N SER A 657 4.81 -39.02 -5.56
CA SER A 657 5.55 -38.28 -4.54
C SER A 657 4.59 -37.74 -3.48
N PRO A 658 5.06 -37.38 -2.27
CA PRO A 658 4.20 -36.81 -1.23
C PRO A 658 3.44 -35.58 -1.74
N ASP A 659 4.11 -34.70 -2.50
CA ASP A 659 3.52 -33.49 -3.07
C ASP A 659 2.35 -33.79 -4.02
N PHE A 660 2.49 -34.78 -4.89
CA PHE A 660 1.43 -35.18 -5.83
C PHE A 660 0.23 -35.76 -5.08
N ILE A 661 0.50 -36.59 -4.06
CA ILE A 661 -0.53 -37.24 -3.24
C ILE A 661 -1.25 -36.20 -2.39
N ASP A 662 -0.54 -35.22 -1.83
CA ASP A 662 -1.09 -34.10 -1.09
C ASP A 662 -2.01 -33.25 -1.99
N SER A 663 -1.56 -32.89 -3.21
CA SER A 663 -2.41 -32.19 -4.17
C SER A 663 -3.64 -32.99 -4.58
N LEU A 664 -3.51 -34.32 -4.71
CA LEU A 664 -4.62 -35.20 -5.03
C LEU A 664 -5.63 -35.29 -3.87
N MET A 665 -5.15 -35.42 -2.64
CA MET A 665 -5.99 -35.41 -1.44
C MET A 665 -6.74 -34.08 -1.32
N LEU A 666 -6.02 -32.96 -1.41
CA LEU A 666 -6.62 -31.62 -1.40
C LEU A 666 -7.66 -31.46 -2.51
N PHE A 667 -7.38 -31.95 -3.72
CA PHE A 667 -8.36 -31.89 -4.81
C PHE A 667 -9.66 -32.62 -4.44
N TYR A 668 -9.57 -33.81 -3.85
CA TYR A 668 -10.74 -34.57 -3.42
C TYR A 668 -11.55 -33.84 -2.35
N GLN A 669 -10.88 -33.24 -1.37
CA GLN A 669 -11.51 -32.49 -0.29
C GLN A 669 -12.17 -31.20 -0.80
N TYR A 670 -11.45 -30.37 -1.55
CA TYR A 670 -12.00 -29.13 -2.10
C TYR A 670 -13.12 -29.40 -3.11
N HIS A 671 -13.03 -30.49 -3.90
CA HIS A 671 -14.12 -30.90 -4.78
C HIS A 671 -15.39 -31.26 -4.00
N GLU A 672 -15.26 -31.96 -2.87
CA GLU A 672 -16.38 -32.27 -1.99
C GLU A 672 -17.00 -30.99 -1.39
N MET A 673 -16.18 -30.03 -0.94
CA MET A 673 -16.65 -28.74 -0.46
C MET A 673 -17.41 -27.94 -1.54
N VAL A 674 -16.99 -28.00 -2.80
CA VAL A 674 -17.74 -27.41 -3.92
C VAL A 674 -19.14 -28.03 -4.02
N MET A 675 -19.27 -29.35 -3.81
CA MET A 675 -20.55 -30.05 -3.87
C MET A 675 -21.44 -29.69 -2.68
N ILE A 676 -20.89 -29.62 -1.46
CA ILE A 676 -21.60 -29.20 -0.25
C ILE A 676 -22.13 -27.77 -0.40
N SER A 677 -21.26 -26.84 -0.83
CA SER A 677 -21.63 -25.45 -1.07
C SER A 677 -22.76 -25.32 -2.10
N GLN A 678 -22.74 -26.11 -3.19
CA GLN A 678 -23.80 -26.10 -4.19
C GLN A 678 -25.13 -26.71 -3.70
N LYS A 679 -25.08 -27.65 -2.76
CA LYS A 679 -26.28 -28.25 -2.17
C LYS A 679 -27.00 -27.25 -1.26
N LYS A 680 -26.25 -26.58 -0.37
CA LYS A 680 -26.75 -25.49 0.49
C LYS A 680 -27.26 -24.25 -0.27
N ASP A 681 -26.96 -24.12 -1.56
CA ASP A 681 -27.48 -23.05 -2.43
C ASP A 681 -28.85 -23.40 -3.06
N ARG A 682 -29.25 -24.68 -3.02
CA ARG A 682 -30.51 -25.18 -3.60
C ARG A 682 -31.60 -25.43 -2.56
N GLU A 683 -31.19 -25.61 -1.31
CA GLU A 683 -32.03 -25.60 -0.11
C GLU A 683 -32.22 -24.15 0.35
#